data_AF-A0A4Y8VB07-F1
#
_entry.id   AF-A0A4Y8VB07-F1
#
_cell.length_a   1.000
_cell.length_b   1.000
_cell.length_c   1.000
_cell.angle_alpha   90.00
_cell.angle_beta   90.00
_cell.angle_gamma   90.00
#
_symmetry.space_group_name_H-M   'P 1'
#
loop_
_entity.id
_entity.type
_entity.pdbx_description
1 polymer ?
#
loop_
_entity_poly.entity_id
_entity_poly.type
_entity_poly.pdbx_seq_one_letter_code
_entity_poly.pdbx_strand_id
1 'polypeptide(L)'
;MQKEYGGGAYGADGELDVYHWKEGDPESYKQLDGKKYYDYADDCSWGPRFDSNIKYLPAIAWDETSPYFGQEDTWTSHLDMNDLFQTGVADNTNVSFERSGKDFSSRISLSNMNIKGVNPNSGAIRRYANIKTAFTPLKNLRVSFDYKYTYKKNHNAATEGYGTESNNPYSDLLQWGQTNVNLKQYKNYTRPDGTFRTWNIKDYNDFTPAFHDSPYAVYNEINNTNTREFHVLAGDIEYSLPYNIKVGFKTTANLYNFYQLYNRAGLTGQTDIHKQWQRKSYDVYNQGRITWDDKFINDRLSAQAAIFIENRNYHYEGMDVFTRDGLLLPGLFRTTNSYGLSGGDDASTDATTNEVGDYDKAYTRREKAQSLFGTVTLGWDDTYFVDASLRNDWNSTLPTDNNSYLYGGLSVAAVASNWFKQAKWLDYWKLRASFAQVGSALTPYRLSTVYNFGYRYGSTASMYGNPQLIDKNIKPTITTSYEIGTEFSVLGNRLWGDINYYSRDTKNQIISTTVGPASGYSSRLMNAGLIRNRGYEISLGGKPIKTKNYEWTIEANIAHNENKLVELAPGMTRYTLDGMSFFSYLYSYAEVGKPMGALYVTRSWQTNENGDIILKKNKAGNLMPQIDKTTEKYIGNMQPKLTGGFSTAVRVYDFTLRASCDFRVGGKFASVTNMWLEGSGLGSATAGTNDRGGEIRGDISENGGVRVDGVVANEDGTYSPATTYVEANTYFQGLKSTLWEPYVYDGSYIKMRELSLTYNMPKTLLNQLHIGLQSASIAFVATDPFLLYSKVKNVDPSETDGTLFEQGQAVSTRSWGFTVNLTF
;
A
#
# COMPACT_ATOMS: atom_id res chain seq x y z
N MET A 1 -7.73 -22.15 -5.63
CA MET A 1 -8.33 -22.38 -6.95
C MET A 1 -8.98 -23.75 -7.00
N GLN A 2 -10.00 -23.93 -7.82
CA GLN A 2 -10.65 -25.21 -8.09
C GLN A 2 -9.76 -26.11 -9.00
N LYS A 3 -10.00 -27.43 -8.98
CA LYS A 3 -9.23 -28.42 -9.75
C LYS A 3 -10.13 -29.45 -10.46
N GLU A 4 -11.42 -29.16 -10.60
CA GLU A 4 -12.43 -30.11 -11.08
C GLU A 4 -12.88 -29.81 -12.52
N TYR A 5 -12.79 -28.57 -12.97
CA TYR A 5 -13.28 -28.11 -14.27
C TYR A 5 -12.21 -27.33 -15.03
N GLY A 6 -12.18 -27.45 -16.36
CA GLY A 6 -11.22 -26.81 -17.24
C GLY A 6 -11.61 -25.41 -17.71
N GLY A 7 -10.77 -24.88 -18.62
CA GLY A 7 -10.96 -23.59 -19.30
C GLY A 7 -12.10 -23.60 -20.33
N GLY A 8 -12.63 -22.42 -20.62
CA GLY A 8 -13.64 -22.20 -21.65
C GLY A 8 -15.04 -21.89 -21.10
N ALA A 9 -16.00 -21.74 -22.03
CA ALA A 9 -17.40 -21.42 -21.73
C ALA A 9 -18.40 -22.56 -22.02
N TYR A 10 -17.94 -23.79 -22.29
CA TYR A 10 -18.81 -24.90 -22.70
C TYR A 10 -19.73 -25.44 -21.60
N GLY A 11 -19.53 -25.02 -20.34
CA GLY A 11 -20.27 -25.52 -19.20
C GLY A 11 -19.71 -26.84 -18.68
N ALA A 12 -20.19 -27.25 -17.49
CA ALA A 12 -19.69 -28.42 -16.78
C ALA A 12 -19.86 -29.74 -17.55
N ASP A 13 -20.99 -29.89 -18.23
CA ASP A 13 -21.37 -31.07 -19.02
C ASP A 13 -21.06 -30.91 -20.51
N GLY A 14 -20.34 -29.85 -20.88
CA GLY A 14 -19.90 -29.62 -22.26
C GLY A 14 -18.89 -30.67 -22.70
N GLU A 15 -18.84 -30.95 -24.00
CA GLU A 15 -17.79 -31.78 -24.59
C GLU A 15 -16.68 -30.92 -25.18
N LEU A 16 -15.46 -31.48 -25.22
CA LEU A 16 -14.36 -30.89 -25.98
C LEU A 16 -14.63 -31.03 -27.48
N ASP A 17 -14.29 -30.00 -28.25
CA ASP A 17 -14.36 -30.06 -29.71
C ASP A 17 -13.39 -31.08 -30.28
N VAL A 18 -13.71 -31.59 -31.47
CA VAL A 18 -12.82 -32.48 -32.24
C VAL A 18 -12.36 -31.73 -33.47
N TYR A 19 -11.05 -31.62 -33.63
CA TYR A 19 -10.48 -31.00 -34.82
C TYR A 19 -10.63 -31.93 -36.03
N HIS A 20 -11.12 -31.36 -37.12
CA HIS A 20 -11.21 -32.02 -38.42
C HIS A 20 -10.45 -31.22 -39.45
N TRP A 21 -9.41 -31.82 -40.04
CA TRP A 21 -8.60 -31.18 -41.06
C TRP A 21 -9.45 -30.89 -42.30
N LYS A 22 -9.37 -29.65 -42.79
CA LYS A 22 -10.08 -29.19 -43.99
C LYS A 22 -9.12 -28.51 -44.96
N GLU A 23 -9.53 -28.47 -46.23
CA GLU A 23 -8.79 -27.77 -47.27
C GLU A 23 -8.66 -26.28 -46.91
N GLY A 24 -7.41 -25.81 -46.75
CA GLY A 24 -7.08 -24.46 -46.27
C GLY A 24 -6.31 -24.44 -44.94
N ASP A 25 -6.38 -25.51 -44.16
CA ASP A 25 -5.56 -25.66 -42.95
C ASP A 25 -4.11 -26.06 -43.31
N PRO A 26 -3.11 -25.78 -42.46
CA PRO A 26 -1.74 -26.23 -42.65
C PRO A 26 -1.65 -27.74 -42.88
N GLU A 27 -0.81 -28.17 -43.84
CA GLU A 27 -0.62 -29.59 -44.14
C GLU A 27 -0.08 -30.38 -42.95
N SER A 28 0.75 -29.73 -42.13
CA SER A 28 1.29 -30.23 -40.87
C SER A 28 0.19 -30.61 -39.87
N TYR A 29 -1.02 -30.06 -39.98
CA TYR A 29 -2.13 -30.31 -39.06
C TYR A 29 -2.90 -31.59 -39.39
N LYS A 30 -2.63 -32.26 -40.53
CA LYS A 30 -3.23 -33.57 -40.82
C LYS A 30 -2.94 -34.61 -39.74
N GLN A 31 -1.80 -34.50 -39.06
CA GLN A 31 -1.45 -35.39 -37.93
C GLN A 31 -2.26 -35.10 -36.66
N LEU A 32 -3.02 -34.00 -36.65
CA LEU A 32 -3.85 -33.55 -35.54
C LEU A 32 -5.33 -33.86 -35.76
N ASP A 33 -5.71 -34.34 -36.95
CA ASP A 33 -7.09 -34.72 -37.28
C ASP A 33 -7.63 -35.75 -36.28
N GLY A 34 -8.85 -35.52 -35.79
CA GLY A 34 -9.51 -36.34 -34.78
C GLY A 34 -9.08 -36.08 -33.34
N LYS A 35 -8.12 -35.18 -33.09
CA LYS A 35 -7.72 -34.81 -31.71
C LYS A 35 -8.69 -33.80 -31.11
N LYS A 36 -8.87 -33.88 -29.80
CA LYS A 36 -9.76 -32.99 -29.06
C LYS A 36 -9.09 -31.67 -28.71
N TYR A 37 -9.89 -30.62 -28.60
CA TYR A 37 -9.47 -29.34 -28.05
C TYR A 37 -10.60 -28.61 -27.32
N TYR A 38 -10.28 -27.51 -26.65
CA TYR A 38 -11.22 -26.74 -25.85
C TYR A 38 -11.26 -25.28 -26.33
N ASP A 39 -12.20 -24.50 -25.83
CA ASP A 39 -12.29 -23.06 -26.12
C ASP A 39 -11.06 -22.31 -25.61
N TYR A 40 -10.18 -21.93 -26.53
CA TYR A 40 -8.98 -21.16 -26.20
C TYR A 40 -9.26 -19.68 -25.96
N ALA A 41 -10.31 -19.15 -26.59
CA ALA A 41 -10.54 -17.71 -26.71
C ALA A 41 -11.13 -17.12 -25.43
N ASP A 42 -11.97 -17.88 -24.74
CA ASP A 42 -12.48 -17.53 -23.42
C ASP A 42 -11.38 -17.60 -22.36
N ASP A 43 -11.30 -16.62 -21.46
CA ASP A 43 -10.28 -16.53 -20.42
C ASP A 43 -10.79 -16.94 -19.03
N CYS A 44 -11.95 -17.62 -18.98
CA CYS A 44 -12.52 -18.17 -17.76
C CYS A 44 -12.33 -19.69 -17.66
N SER A 45 -12.66 -20.22 -16.49
CA SER A 45 -12.65 -21.65 -16.14
C SER A 45 -14.07 -22.16 -15.91
N TRP A 46 -14.98 -21.92 -16.86
CA TRP A 46 -16.35 -22.44 -16.87
C TRP A 46 -16.53 -23.65 -17.81
N GLY A 47 -15.43 -24.26 -18.23
CA GLY A 47 -15.42 -25.35 -19.18
C GLY A 47 -15.76 -26.72 -18.57
N PRO A 48 -15.63 -27.78 -19.39
CA PRO A 48 -16.01 -29.13 -19.01
C PRO A 48 -15.26 -29.66 -17.80
N ARG A 49 -15.90 -30.60 -17.10
CA ARG A 49 -15.27 -31.34 -16.01
C ARG A 49 -14.02 -32.09 -16.51
N PHE A 50 -13.01 -32.19 -15.66
CA PHE A 50 -11.81 -32.96 -15.94
C PHE A 50 -12.07 -34.47 -15.94
N ASP A 51 -11.45 -35.15 -16.90
CA ASP A 51 -11.40 -36.61 -17.03
C ASP A 51 -10.00 -37.01 -17.53
N SER A 52 -9.26 -37.74 -16.71
CA SER A 52 -7.89 -38.14 -17.02
C SER A 52 -7.77 -39.14 -18.17
N ASN A 53 -8.89 -39.70 -18.64
CA ASN A 53 -8.93 -40.53 -19.84
C ASN A 53 -9.01 -39.71 -21.14
N ILE A 54 -9.36 -38.42 -21.03
CA ILE A 54 -9.45 -37.52 -22.18
C ILE A 54 -8.07 -36.91 -22.47
N LYS A 55 -7.65 -37.02 -23.73
CA LYS A 55 -6.50 -36.31 -24.29
C LYS A 55 -6.98 -35.13 -25.11
N TYR A 56 -6.23 -34.04 -25.08
CA TYR A 56 -6.54 -32.83 -25.82
C TYR A 56 -5.26 -32.13 -26.28
N LEU A 57 -5.38 -31.26 -27.28
CA LEU A 57 -4.31 -30.37 -27.70
C LEU A 57 -4.36 -29.07 -26.88
N PRO A 58 -3.33 -28.74 -26.08
CA PRO A 58 -3.23 -27.40 -25.49
C PRO A 58 -2.95 -26.36 -26.58
N ALA A 59 -3.26 -25.08 -26.32
CA ALA A 59 -3.04 -23.98 -27.28
C ALA A 59 -1.62 -23.97 -27.87
N ILE A 60 -0.60 -24.27 -27.05
CA ILE A 60 0.79 -24.31 -27.49
C ILE A 60 1.15 -25.48 -28.43
N ALA A 61 0.31 -26.51 -28.51
CA ALA A 61 0.54 -27.66 -29.37
C ALA A 61 0.18 -27.40 -30.84
N TRP A 62 -0.48 -26.27 -31.14
CA TRP A 62 -0.78 -25.83 -32.50
C TRP A 62 0.37 -25.04 -33.13
N ASP A 63 1.20 -24.39 -32.33
CA ASP A 63 2.33 -23.60 -32.82
C ASP A 63 3.45 -24.52 -33.34
N GLU A 64 3.64 -24.60 -34.67
CA GLU A 64 4.68 -25.40 -35.32
C GLU A 64 6.11 -25.05 -34.88
N THR A 65 6.31 -23.83 -34.37
CA THR A 65 7.61 -23.36 -33.88
C THR A 65 7.86 -23.74 -32.42
N SER A 66 6.86 -24.30 -31.75
CA SER A 66 6.92 -24.76 -30.37
C SER A 66 7.55 -26.15 -30.28
N PRO A 67 8.36 -26.42 -29.25
CA PRO A 67 8.82 -27.78 -28.96
C PRO A 67 7.67 -28.73 -28.56
N TYR A 68 6.48 -28.20 -28.30
CA TYR A 68 5.27 -28.96 -27.94
C TYR A 68 4.32 -29.20 -29.11
N PHE A 69 4.71 -28.83 -30.34
CA PHE A 69 3.86 -29.01 -31.51
C PHE A 69 3.35 -30.46 -31.65
N GLY A 70 2.03 -30.60 -31.80
CA GLY A 70 1.32 -31.86 -31.96
C GLY A 70 1.25 -32.78 -30.73
N GLN A 71 1.77 -32.34 -29.58
CA GLN A 71 1.73 -33.11 -28.33
C GLN A 71 0.39 -32.91 -27.63
N GLU A 72 -0.30 -34.02 -27.33
CA GLU A 72 -1.51 -34.00 -26.51
C GLU A 72 -1.16 -33.95 -25.02
N ASP A 73 -1.97 -33.23 -24.26
CA ASP A 73 -1.95 -33.25 -22.80
C ASP A 73 -3.18 -34.00 -22.27
N THR A 74 -3.18 -34.31 -20.97
CA THR A 74 -4.30 -34.95 -20.28
C THR A 74 -5.25 -33.89 -19.75
N TRP A 75 -6.56 -34.07 -19.96
CA TRP A 75 -7.58 -33.12 -19.51
C TRP A 75 -7.73 -33.13 -17.97
N THR A 76 -6.79 -32.47 -17.31
CA THR A 76 -6.66 -32.32 -15.86
C THR A 76 -6.22 -30.90 -15.50
N SER A 77 -6.34 -30.52 -14.23
CA SER A 77 -5.82 -29.24 -13.76
C SER A 77 -4.28 -29.23 -13.74
N HIS A 78 -3.68 -28.28 -14.46
CA HIS A 78 -2.24 -28.09 -14.55
C HIS A 78 -1.75 -26.72 -14.03
N LEU A 79 -2.67 -25.78 -13.81
CA LEU A 79 -2.33 -24.41 -13.38
C LEU A 79 -1.74 -24.38 -11.97
N ASP A 80 -0.46 -24.04 -11.87
CA ASP A 80 0.25 -23.81 -10.61
C ASP A 80 0.88 -22.42 -10.60
N MET A 81 0.36 -21.52 -9.75
CA MET A 81 0.86 -20.14 -9.63
C MET A 81 2.32 -20.07 -9.16
N ASN A 82 2.85 -21.12 -8.52
CA ASN A 82 4.26 -21.14 -8.13
C ASN A 82 5.21 -21.12 -9.34
N ASP A 83 4.74 -21.57 -10.52
CA ASP A 83 5.55 -21.57 -11.73
C ASP A 83 5.89 -20.17 -12.23
N LEU A 84 5.12 -19.15 -11.83
CA LEU A 84 5.37 -17.75 -12.14
C LEU A 84 6.57 -17.16 -11.39
N PHE A 85 7.01 -17.79 -10.30
CA PHE A 85 7.95 -17.19 -9.36
C PHE A 85 9.29 -17.95 -9.28
N GLN A 86 10.29 -17.25 -8.77
CA GLN A 86 11.60 -17.79 -8.40
C GLN A 86 11.90 -17.50 -6.92
N THR A 87 12.89 -18.20 -6.36
CA THR A 87 13.39 -17.87 -5.02
C THR A 87 14.13 -16.52 -5.04
N GLY A 88 13.63 -15.56 -4.28
CA GLY A 88 14.31 -14.28 -4.04
C GLY A 88 15.50 -14.44 -3.10
N VAL A 89 16.52 -13.60 -3.26
CA VAL A 89 17.73 -13.59 -2.43
C VAL A 89 18.05 -12.16 -2.05
N ALA A 90 18.26 -11.90 -0.76
CA ALA A 90 18.61 -10.58 -0.25
C ALA A 90 19.91 -10.65 0.56
N ASP A 91 20.93 -9.94 0.09
CA ASP A 91 22.22 -9.82 0.77
C ASP A 91 22.34 -8.41 1.37
N ASN A 92 22.67 -8.32 2.66
CA ASN A 92 22.88 -7.05 3.34
C ASN A 92 24.24 -7.04 4.04
N THR A 93 25.05 -6.04 3.75
CA THR A 93 26.36 -5.84 4.39
C THR A 93 26.44 -4.42 4.93
N ASN A 94 26.74 -4.28 6.22
CA ASN A 94 27.01 -3.00 6.87
C ASN A 94 28.40 -3.00 7.49
N VAL A 95 29.12 -1.89 7.32
CA VAL A 95 30.41 -1.63 7.97
C VAL A 95 30.34 -0.24 8.59
N SER A 96 30.71 -0.12 9.87
CA SER A 96 30.77 1.15 10.57
C SER A 96 32.08 1.33 11.33
N PHE A 97 32.64 2.53 11.24
CA PHE A 97 33.83 2.97 11.97
C PHE A 97 33.44 4.08 12.93
N GLU A 98 33.82 3.95 14.18
CA GLU A 98 33.49 4.90 15.24
C GLU A 98 34.74 5.26 16.02
N ARG A 99 34.92 6.56 16.29
CA ARG A 99 35.98 7.05 17.19
C ARG A 99 35.48 8.26 17.96
N SER A 100 35.69 8.25 19.26
CA SER A 100 35.40 9.37 20.14
C SER A 100 36.61 9.67 21.04
N GLY A 101 36.72 10.93 21.43
CA GLY A 101 37.68 11.44 22.40
C GLY A 101 37.02 12.55 23.21
N LYS A 102 37.83 13.30 23.97
CA LYS A 102 37.33 14.39 24.82
C LYS A 102 36.64 15.50 24.02
N ASP A 103 37.24 15.91 22.90
CA ASP A 103 36.82 17.09 22.14
C ASP A 103 36.33 16.76 20.73
N PHE A 104 36.14 15.47 20.40
CA PHE A 104 35.61 15.05 19.10
C PHE A 104 34.88 13.70 19.17
N SER A 105 33.95 13.51 18.24
CA SER A 105 33.29 12.23 17.98
C SER A 105 33.02 12.12 16.49
N SER A 106 33.38 10.99 15.88
CA SER A 106 33.14 10.74 14.46
C SER A 106 32.66 9.30 14.24
N ARG A 107 31.66 9.16 13.37
CA ARG A 107 31.10 7.88 12.92
C ARG A 107 30.95 7.92 11.41
N ILE A 108 31.42 6.88 10.73
CA ILE A 108 31.17 6.63 9.32
C ILE A 108 30.54 5.26 9.21
N SER A 109 29.44 5.14 8.48
CA SER A 109 28.81 3.84 8.21
C SER A 109 28.41 3.73 6.75
N LEU A 110 28.63 2.55 6.18
CA LEU A 110 28.30 2.18 4.82
C LEU A 110 27.46 0.92 4.85
N SER A 111 26.33 0.91 4.18
CA SER A 111 25.50 -0.28 3.98
C SER A 111 25.24 -0.50 2.51
N ASN A 112 25.32 -1.75 2.06
CA ASN A 112 24.90 -2.18 0.74
C ASN A 112 23.95 -3.36 0.88
N MET A 113 22.79 -3.24 0.26
CA MET A 113 21.79 -4.29 0.17
C MET A 113 21.48 -4.57 -1.30
N ASN A 114 21.55 -5.83 -1.69
CA ASN A 114 21.20 -6.30 -3.02
C ASN A 114 20.09 -7.35 -2.89
N ILE A 115 18.98 -7.14 -3.60
CA ILE A 115 17.78 -7.97 -3.52
C ILE A 115 17.44 -8.44 -4.93
N LYS A 116 17.47 -9.75 -5.14
CA LYS A 116 16.82 -10.42 -6.27
C LYS A 116 15.40 -10.76 -5.86
N GLY A 117 14.41 -10.26 -6.58
CA GLY A 117 13.00 -10.43 -6.24
C GLY A 117 12.46 -11.83 -6.59
N VAL A 118 11.29 -12.14 -6.03
CA VAL A 118 10.57 -13.41 -6.30
C VAL A 118 9.92 -13.44 -7.67
N ASN A 119 9.52 -12.27 -8.20
CA ASN A 119 9.08 -12.18 -9.58
C ASN A 119 10.30 -12.30 -10.52
N PRO A 120 10.16 -12.98 -11.67
CA PRO A 120 11.18 -12.94 -12.71
C PRO A 120 11.49 -11.50 -13.12
N ASN A 121 12.72 -11.25 -13.55
CA ASN A 121 13.17 -9.92 -13.97
C ASN A 121 12.91 -8.79 -12.95
N SER A 122 12.95 -9.09 -11.64
CA SER A 122 12.73 -8.10 -10.58
C SER A 122 13.88 -8.05 -9.57
N GLY A 123 14.12 -6.86 -9.00
CA GLY A 123 15.14 -6.68 -7.98
C GLY A 123 15.25 -5.25 -7.43
N ALA A 124 16.05 -5.11 -6.40
CA ALA A 124 16.29 -3.83 -5.75
C ALA A 124 17.72 -3.72 -5.21
N ILE A 125 18.28 -2.51 -5.30
CA ILE A 125 19.56 -2.15 -4.68
C ILE A 125 19.29 -1.02 -3.71
N ARG A 126 19.88 -1.11 -2.51
CA ARG A 126 19.91 -0.02 -1.53
C ARG A 126 21.34 0.23 -1.10
N ARG A 127 21.75 1.49 -1.09
CA ARG A 127 23.03 1.90 -0.52
C ARG A 127 22.81 3.04 0.44
N TYR A 128 23.46 2.96 1.58
CA TYR A 128 23.39 3.98 2.61
C TYR A 128 24.82 4.38 2.98
N ALA A 129 25.07 5.67 3.04
CA ALA A 129 26.29 6.19 3.65
C ALA A 129 25.89 7.23 4.69
N ASN A 130 26.43 7.13 5.89
CA ASN A 130 26.25 8.13 6.93
C ASN A 130 27.61 8.54 7.50
N ILE A 131 27.82 9.85 7.57
CA ILE A 131 28.97 10.48 8.22
C ILE A 131 28.40 11.42 9.27
N LYS A 132 28.77 11.20 10.53
CA LYS A 132 28.40 12.10 11.62
C LYS A 132 29.67 12.46 12.37
N THR A 133 29.97 13.75 12.42
CA THR A 133 31.13 14.26 13.16
C THR A 133 30.75 15.46 13.99
N ALA A 134 31.32 15.57 15.18
CA ALA A 134 31.21 16.74 16.03
C ALA A 134 32.56 16.95 16.72
N PHE A 135 33.00 18.19 16.81
CA PHE A 135 34.25 18.54 17.48
C PHE A 135 34.19 19.94 18.06
N THR A 136 35.08 20.20 19.03
CA THR A 136 35.16 21.45 19.78
C THR A 136 36.49 22.14 19.46
N PRO A 137 36.61 22.84 18.31
CA PRO A 137 37.89 23.40 17.87
C PRO A 137 38.44 24.50 18.79
N LEU A 138 37.57 25.16 19.55
CA LEU A 138 37.91 26.13 20.60
C LEU A 138 37.07 25.82 21.84
N LYS A 139 37.54 26.21 23.03
CA LYS A 139 36.92 25.90 24.34
C LYS A 139 35.39 26.13 24.40
N ASN A 140 34.86 27.08 23.64
CA ASN A 140 33.45 27.47 23.66
C ASN A 140 32.75 27.30 22.31
N LEU A 141 33.42 26.74 21.30
CA LEU A 141 32.88 26.59 19.95
C LEU A 141 32.71 25.10 19.66
N ARG A 142 31.47 24.67 19.44
CA ARG A 142 31.15 23.32 18.98
C ARG A 142 30.71 23.38 17.52
N VAL A 143 31.29 22.51 16.71
CA VAL A 143 30.93 22.35 15.29
C VAL A 143 30.47 20.91 15.09
N SER A 144 29.34 20.72 14.42
CA SER A 144 28.88 19.39 14.02
C SER A 144 28.42 19.35 12.58
N PHE A 145 28.62 18.19 11.97
CA PHE A 145 28.26 17.88 10.60
C PHE A 145 27.66 16.48 10.54
N ASP A 146 26.48 16.36 9.94
CA ASP A 146 25.79 15.10 9.67
C ASP A 146 25.46 15.04 8.18
N TYR A 147 25.92 13.99 7.51
CA TYR A 147 25.62 13.70 6.13
C TYR A 147 25.03 12.31 6.01
N LYS A 148 23.87 12.20 5.37
CA LYS A 148 23.23 10.93 5.02
C LYS A 148 22.99 10.89 3.52
N TYR A 149 23.54 9.87 2.89
CA TYR A 149 23.24 9.50 1.52
C TYR A 149 22.38 8.24 1.50
N THR A 150 21.31 8.27 0.74
CA THR A 150 20.46 7.09 0.49
C THR A 150 20.26 6.95 -1.01
N TYR A 151 20.72 5.83 -1.55
CA TYR A 151 20.48 5.42 -2.93
C TYR A 151 19.51 4.23 -2.93
N LYS A 152 18.43 4.32 -3.70
CA LYS A 152 17.49 3.23 -3.92
C LYS A 152 17.27 3.05 -5.40
N LYS A 153 17.59 1.87 -5.92
CA LYS A 153 17.20 1.45 -7.27
C LYS A 153 16.21 0.30 -7.16
N ASN A 154 15.05 0.41 -7.81
CA ASN A 154 14.10 -0.68 -7.98
C ASN A 154 14.00 -1.01 -9.45
N HIS A 155 13.85 -2.28 -9.74
CA HIS A 155 13.59 -2.79 -11.07
C HIS A 155 12.41 -3.75 -10.98
N ASN A 156 11.32 -3.45 -11.70
CA ASN A 156 10.09 -4.24 -11.73
C ASN A 156 9.61 -4.66 -10.33
N ALA A 157 9.41 -3.67 -9.46
CA ALA A 157 8.75 -3.91 -8.18
C ALA A 157 7.36 -4.52 -8.43
N ALA A 158 6.91 -5.42 -7.55
CA ALA A 158 5.59 -6.01 -7.66
C ALA A 158 4.50 -4.93 -7.67
N THR A 159 3.48 -5.12 -8.49
CA THR A 159 2.35 -4.21 -8.67
C THR A 159 1.06 -4.92 -8.34
N GLU A 160 0.06 -4.16 -7.88
CA GLU A 160 -1.32 -4.64 -7.73
C GLU A 160 -2.19 -3.97 -8.78
N GLY A 161 -3.25 -4.63 -9.20
CA GLY A 161 -4.20 -4.06 -10.16
C GLY A 161 -5.01 -5.11 -10.88
N TYR A 162 -6.06 -4.65 -11.56
CA TYR A 162 -6.99 -5.48 -12.29
C TYR A 162 -6.52 -5.70 -13.74
N GLY A 163 -6.64 -6.94 -14.21
CA GLY A 163 -6.36 -7.36 -15.59
C GLY A 163 -4.94 -7.11 -16.10
N THR A 164 -4.78 -7.16 -17.41
CA THR A 164 -3.49 -7.03 -18.12
C THR A 164 -2.85 -5.66 -17.99
N GLU A 165 -3.62 -4.62 -17.67
CA GLU A 165 -3.12 -3.26 -17.40
C GLU A 165 -2.25 -3.18 -16.13
N SER A 166 -2.47 -4.10 -15.19
CA SER A 166 -1.69 -4.19 -13.95
C SER A 166 -0.22 -4.62 -14.17
N ASN A 167 0.08 -5.19 -15.35
CA ASN A 167 1.35 -5.84 -15.68
C ASN A 167 1.80 -6.88 -14.64
N ASN A 168 0.83 -7.51 -13.96
CA ASN A 168 1.07 -8.52 -12.94
C ASN A 168 0.37 -9.83 -13.35
N PRO A 169 1.09 -10.77 -13.99
CA PRO A 169 0.54 -12.05 -14.41
C PRO A 169 -0.07 -12.89 -13.29
N TYR A 170 0.38 -12.71 -12.04
CA TYR A 170 -0.20 -13.42 -10.90
C TYR A 170 -1.60 -12.91 -10.57
N SER A 171 -1.79 -11.59 -10.57
CA SER A 171 -3.11 -10.97 -10.38
C SER A 171 -4.04 -11.38 -11.52
N ASP A 172 -3.53 -11.26 -12.74
CA ASP A 172 -4.28 -11.54 -13.97
C ASP A 172 -4.81 -12.98 -13.97
N LEU A 173 -3.95 -13.98 -13.74
CA LEU A 173 -4.34 -15.39 -13.70
C LEU A 173 -5.21 -15.79 -12.48
N LEU A 174 -5.31 -14.95 -11.45
CA LEU A 174 -6.27 -15.12 -10.35
C LEU A 174 -7.65 -14.53 -10.67
N GLN A 175 -7.72 -13.61 -11.63
CA GLN A 175 -8.94 -12.95 -12.07
C GLN A 175 -9.51 -13.63 -13.32
N TRP A 176 -8.63 -13.91 -14.28
CA TRP A 176 -8.91 -14.48 -15.61
C TRP A 176 -7.84 -15.52 -15.94
N GLY A 177 -8.24 -16.79 -16.00
CA GLY A 177 -7.33 -17.89 -16.21
C GLY A 177 -8.05 -19.21 -16.44
N GLN A 178 -7.30 -20.16 -17.00
CA GLN A 178 -7.75 -21.51 -17.31
C GLN A 178 -6.98 -22.53 -16.46
N THR A 179 -7.69 -23.29 -15.64
CA THR A 179 -7.10 -24.27 -14.70
C THR A 179 -6.33 -25.41 -15.36
N ASN A 180 -6.56 -25.67 -16.64
CA ASN A 180 -5.87 -26.69 -17.45
C ASN A 180 -4.56 -26.18 -18.08
N VAL A 181 -4.25 -24.89 -17.99
CA VAL A 181 -3.03 -24.33 -18.59
C VAL A 181 -1.79 -24.73 -17.78
N ASN A 182 -0.81 -25.32 -18.48
CA ASN A 182 0.49 -25.62 -17.91
C ASN A 182 1.47 -24.46 -18.17
N LEU A 183 1.66 -23.61 -17.17
CA LEU A 183 2.48 -22.40 -17.29
C LEU A 183 3.94 -22.71 -17.68
N LYS A 184 4.49 -23.88 -17.33
CA LYS A 184 5.89 -24.23 -17.69
C LYS A 184 6.12 -24.28 -19.19
N GLN A 185 5.10 -24.63 -19.97
CA GLN A 185 5.19 -24.70 -21.44
C GLN A 185 5.44 -23.32 -22.07
N TYR A 186 5.02 -22.24 -21.39
CA TYR A 186 5.10 -20.86 -21.87
C TYR A 186 6.38 -20.11 -21.47
N LYS A 187 7.36 -20.80 -20.84
CA LYS A 187 8.67 -20.21 -20.50
C LYS A 187 9.45 -19.77 -21.74
N ASN A 188 9.35 -20.53 -22.84
CA ASN A 188 9.80 -20.08 -24.14
C ASN A 188 8.68 -19.23 -24.77
N TYR A 189 8.63 -17.96 -24.41
CA TYR A 189 7.49 -17.10 -24.73
C TYR A 189 7.59 -16.42 -26.10
N THR A 190 8.73 -16.47 -26.79
CA THR A 190 8.94 -15.78 -28.08
C THR A 190 8.94 -16.79 -29.24
N ARG A 191 8.28 -16.44 -30.35
CA ARG A 191 8.34 -17.16 -31.63
C ARG A 191 9.54 -16.69 -32.47
N PRO A 192 9.99 -17.46 -33.47
CA PRO A 192 11.11 -17.06 -34.33
C PRO A 192 10.93 -15.72 -35.06
N ASP A 193 9.69 -15.28 -35.27
CA ASP A 193 9.35 -13.99 -35.90
C ASP A 193 9.35 -12.79 -34.92
N GLY A 194 9.59 -13.04 -33.63
CA GLY A 194 9.60 -12.04 -32.56
C GLY A 194 8.25 -11.81 -31.87
N THR A 195 7.16 -12.44 -32.33
CA THR A 195 5.85 -12.37 -31.65
C THR A 195 5.83 -13.20 -30.37
N PHE A 196 4.95 -12.86 -29.43
CA PHE A 196 4.80 -13.60 -28.18
C PHE A 196 3.76 -14.71 -28.28
N ARG A 197 4.07 -15.84 -27.64
CA ARG A 197 3.13 -16.94 -27.40
C ARG A 197 2.12 -16.55 -26.34
N THR A 198 0.95 -17.16 -26.40
CA THR A 198 -0.12 -16.99 -25.42
C THR A 198 -0.80 -18.34 -25.14
N TRP A 199 -1.33 -18.48 -23.93
CA TRP A 199 -2.22 -19.60 -23.57
C TRP A 199 -3.68 -19.38 -24.00
N ASN A 200 -4.05 -18.14 -24.33
CA ASN A 200 -5.39 -17.68 -24.67
C ASN A 200 -5.40 -17.18 -26.13
N ILE A 201 -5.23 -18.11 -27.07
CA ILE A 201 -5.31 -17.84 -28.52
C ILE A 201 -6.78 -17.69 -28.95
N LYS A 202 -7.06 -17.00 -30.06
CA LYS A 202 -8.44 -16.85 -30.56
C LYS A 202 -8.99 -18.13 -31.18
N ASP A 203 -8.15 -18.93 -31.82
CA ASP A 203 -8.52 -20.23 -32.38
C ASP A 203 -7.26 -21.06 -32.67
N TYR A 204 -7.41 -22.35 -33.01
CA TYR A 204 -6.29 -23.25 -33.35
C TYR A 204 -5.44 -22.78 -34.54
N ASN A 205 -5.99 -21.89 -35.39
CA ASN A 205 -5.31 -21.28 -36.53
C ASN A 205 -5.11 -19.76 -36.39
N ASP A 206 -5.54 -19.16 -35.29
CA ASP A 206 -5.31 -17.75 -34.97
C ASP A 206 -4.58 -17.63 -33.64
N PHE A 207 -3.26 -17.55 -33.75
CA PHE A 207 -2.35 -17.44 -32.61
C PHE A 207 -2.30 -16.05 -31.98
N THR A 208 -3.12 -15.11 -32.44
CA THR A 208 -3.21 -13.81 -31.77
C THR A 208 -3.85 -13.99 -30.40
N PRO A 209 -3.32 -13.31 -29.36
CA PRO A 209 -3.97 -13.28 -28.06
C PRO A 209 -5.42 -12.81 -28.16
N ALA A 210 -6.35 -13.52 -27.51
CA ALA A 210 -7.70 -13.04 -27.31
C ALA A 210 -7.70 -11.90 -26.28
N PHE A 211 -7.12 -12.16 -25.10
CA PHE A 211 -7.00 -11.17 -24.01
C PHE A 211 -5.60 -11.13 -23.36
N HIS A 212 -4.91 -12.27 -23.30
CA HIS A 212 -3.71 -12.43 -22.47
C HIS A 212 -2.46 -12.79 -23.27
N ASP A 213 -1.30 -12.21 -22.94
CA ASP A 213 0.00 -12.69 -23.42
C ASP A 213 0.57 -13.79 -22.52
N SER A 214 1.69 -14.41 -22.93
CA SER A 214 2.46 -15.26 -22.01
C SER A 214 2.84 -14.47 -20.75
N PRO A 215 2.58 -15.03 -19.55
CA PRO A 215 3.04 -14.46 -18.28
C PRO A 215 4.53 -14.12 -18.25
N TYR A 216 5.35 -14.92 -18.93
CA TYR A 216 6.80 -14.70 -18.99
C TYR A 216 7.18 -13.58 -19.97
N ALA A 217 6.39 -13.33 -21.01
CA ALA A 217 6.58 -12.15 -21.85
C ALA A 217 6.31 -10.88 -21.03
N VAL A 218 5.20 -10.84 -20.30
CA VAL A 218 4.85 -9.70 -19.44
C VAL A 218 5.95 -9.40 -18.40
N TYR A 219 6.49 -10.41 -17.72
CA TYR A 219 7.58 -10.18 -16.75
C TYR A 219 8.90 -9.70 -17.37
N ASN A 220 9.29 -10.24 -18.54
CA ASN A 220 10.62 -9.98 -19.10
C ASN A 220 10.67 -8.78 -20.06
N GLU A 221 9.55 -8.48 -20.73
CA GLU A 221 9.47 -7.43 -21.76
C GLU A 221 8.99 -6.08 -21.21
N ILE A 222 8.56 -6.06 -19.95
CA ILE A 222 8.30 -4.83 -19.19
C ILE A 222 9.48 -4.57 -18.27
N ASN A 223 10.06 -3.39 -18.39
CA ASN A 223 11.23 -2.97 -17.65
C ASN A 223 11.00 -1.57 -17.07
N ASN A 224 10.63 -1.53 -15.80
CA ASN A 224 10.40 -0.33 -15.02
C ASN A 224 11.51 -0.18 -13.96
N THR A 225 12.46 0.70 -14.22
CA THR A 225 13.56 1.00 -13.30
C THR A 225 13.37 2.38 -12.70
N ASN A 226 13.23 2.49 -11.37
CA ASN A 226 13.27 3.77 -10.67
C ASN A 226 14.50 3.86 -9.77
N THR A 227 15.14 5.02 -9.79
CA THR A 227 16.31 5.37 -8.97
C THR A 227 15.95 6.60 -8.15
N ARG A 228 16.22 6.54 -6.85
CA ARG A 228 16.00 7.61 -5.89
C ARG A 228 17.28 7.87 -5.13
N GLU A 229 17.68 9.13 -5.08
CA GLU A 229 18.84 9.58 -4.33
C GLU A 229 18.41 10.65 -3.35
N PHE A 230 18.75 10.47 -2.08
CA PHE A 230 18.51 11.44 -1.03
C PHE A 230 19.84 11.84 -0.41
N HIS A 231 20.06 13.14 -0.29
CA HIS A 231 21.17 13.72 0.44
C HIS A 231 20.58 14.58 1.56
N VAL A 232 20.85 14.21 2.81
CA VAL A 232 20.51 15.02 3.98
C VAL A 232 21.80 15.52 4.57
N LEU A 233 22.01 16.83 4.51
CA LEU A 233 23.17 17.52 5.07
C LEU A 233 22.69 18.38 6.23
N ALA A 234 23.38 18.32 7.36
CA ALA A 234 23.19 19.26 8.45
C ALA A 234 24.55 19.74 8.96
N GLY A 235 24.78 21.05 8.89
CA GLY A 235 25.91 21.72 9.52
C GLY A 235 25.41 22.58 10.67
N ASP A 236 26.03 22.48 11.83
CA ASP A 236 25.66 23.24 13.03
C ASP A 236 26.90 23.81 13.70
N ILE A 237 26.82 25.09 14.05
CA ILE A 237 27.84 25.81 14.81
C ILE A 237 27.15 26.36 16.05
N GLU A 238 27.74 26.11 17.22
CA GLU A 238 27.24 26.59 18.50
C GLU A 238 28.37 27.23 19.31
N TYR A 239 28.15 28.45 19.78
CA TYR A 239 29.08 29.18 20.63
C TYR A 239 28.49 29.40 22.02
N SER A 240 29.23 28.99 23.04
CA SER A 240 28.87 29.17 24.45
C SER A 240 29.38 30.52 24.97
N LEU A 241 28.46 31.36 25.43
CA LEU A 241 28.69 32.65 26.08
C LEU A 241 28.63 32.50 27.62
N PRO A 242 29.09 33.51 28.38
CA PRO A 242 28.86 33.57 29.83
C PRO A 242 27.36 33.51 30.19
N TYR A 243 27.07 33.23 31.47
CA TYR A 243 25.70 33.14 32.00
C TYR A 243 24.84 32.05 31.33
N ASN A 244 25.46 30.94 30.92
CA ASN A 244 24.82 29.77 30.30
C ASN A 244 24.03 30.07 29.02
N ILE A 245 24.35 31.17 28.33
CA ILE A 245 23.75 31.50 27.04
C ILE A 245 24.54 30.78 25.94
N LYS A 246 23.85 30.13 25.00
CA LYS A 246 24.46 29.56 23.79
C LYS A 246 23.79 30.17 22.55
N VAL A 247 24.60 30.53 21.56
CA VAL A 247 24.13 31.03 20.27
C VAL A 247 24.53 30.02 19.21
N GLY A 248 23.57 29.62 18.38
CA GLY A 248 23.83 28.63 17.35
C GLY A 248 23.24 28.98 16.00
N PHE A 249 23.85 28.45 14.95
CA PHE A 249 23.34 28.50 13.60
C PHE A 249 23.42 27.11 12.97
N LYS A 250 22.28 26.64 12.48
CA LYS A 250 22.14 25.36 11.80
C LYS A 250 21.65 25.56 10.39
N THR A 251 22.31 24.95 9.43
CA THR A 251 21.77 24.75 8.08
C THR A 251 21.45 23.28 7.87
N THR A 252 20.28 22.98 7.32
CA THR A 252 19.90 21.63 6.91
C THR A 252 19.43 21.67 5.46
N ALA A 253 20.00 20.82 4.62
CA ALA A 253 19.63 20.69 3.21
C ALA A 253 19.20 19.26 2.92
N ASN A 254 17.96 19.09 2.46
CA ASN A 254 17.44 17.84 1.93
C ASN A 254 17.38 17.95 0.42
N LEU A 255 18.22 17.18 -0.27
CA LEU A 255 18.23 17.09 -1.72
C LEU A 255 17.66 15.74 -2.14
N TYR A 256 16.82 15.75 -3.15
CA TYR A 256 16.19 14.57 -3.70
C TYR A 256 16.33 14.57 -5.21
N ASN A 257 16.78 13.45 -5.76
CA ASN A 257 16.76 13.18 -7.19
C ASN A 257 16.00 11.88 -7.44
N PHE A 258 15.17 11.91 -8.47
CA PHE A 258 14.41 10.78 -8.96
C PHE A 258 14.64 10.65 -10.44
N TYR A 259 14.92 9.42 -10.87
CA TYR A 259 14.96 9.05 -12.27
C TYR A 259 14.20 7.75 -12.44
N GLN A 260 13.26 7.70 -13.36
CA GLN A 260 12.57 6.46 -13.73
C GLN A 260 12.61 6.27 -15.24
N LEU A 261 12.90 5.04 -15.63
CA LEU A 261 12.87 4.57 -17.00
C LEU A 261 11.86 3.44 -17.07
N TYR A 262 10.91 3.54 -17.99
CA TYR A 262 9.93 2.49 -18.26
C TYR A 262 9.96 2.15 -19.73
N ASN A 263 10.25 0.89 -20.01
CA ASN A 263 10.23 0.33 -21.35
C ASN A 263 9.24 -0.83 -21.33
N ARG A 264 8.39 -0.90 -22.34
CA ARG A 264 7.47 -2.02 -22.53
C ARG A 264 7.40 -2.33 -24.01
N ALA A 265 7.55 -3.60 -24.38
CA ALA A 265 7.28 -4.09 -25.74
C ALA A 265 5.77 -4.08 -26.04
N GLY A 266 5.39 -4.27 -27.30
CA GLY A 266 3.98 -4.38 -27.68
C GLY A 266 3.38 -5.63 -27.03
N LEU A 267 2.28 -5.45 -26.30
CA LEU A 267 1.49 -6.52 -25.68
C LEU A 267 0.05 -6.39 -26.15
N THR A 268 -0.78 -7.37 -25.82
CA THR A 268 -2.20 -7.42 -26.17
C THR A 268 -2.90 -6.19 -25.62
N GLY A 269 -3.56 -5.44 -26.50
CA GLY A 269 -4.21 -4.17 -26.16
C GLY A 269 -3.25 -3.02 -25.81
N GLN A 270 -1.93 -3.20 -25.97
CA GLN A 270 -0.93 -2.23 -25.53
C GLN A 270 0.17 -2.02 -26.58
N THR A 271 0.36 -0.78 -27.02
CA THR A 271 1.50 -0.41 -27.87
C THR A 271 2.81 -0.39 -27.06
N ASP A 272 3.91 -0.61 -27.78
CA ASP A 272 5.25 -0.48 -27.23
C ASP A 272 5.53 0.98 -26.85
N ILE A 273 6.26 1.17 -25.75
CA ILE A 273 6.47 2.50 -25.21
C ILE A 273 7.78 2.63 -24.45
N HIS A 274 8.39 3.79 -24.58
CA HIS A 274 9.50 4.25 -23.79
C HIS A 274 9.09 5.51 -23.03
N LYS A 275 9.26 5.51 -21.70
CA LYS A 275 8.99 6.65 -20.82
C LYS A 275 10.18 6.94 -19.91
N GLN A 276 10.41 8.22 -19.67
CA GLN A 276 11.40 8.72 -18.75
C GLN A 276 10.76 9.79 -17.84
N TRP A 277 10.94 9.65 -16.54
CA TRP A 277 10.56 10.66 -15.56
C TRP A 277 11.80 11.11 -14.78
N GLN A 278 11.96 12.42 -14.65
CA GLN A 278 13.05 13.03 -13.89
C GLN A 278 12.45 14.04 -12.93
N ARG A 279 12.78 13.93 -11.64
CA ARG A 279 12.31 14.89 -10.63
C ARG A 279 13.47 15.26 -9.73
N LYS A 280 13.61 16.53 -9.39
CA LYS A 280 14.59 16.98 -8.40
C LYS A 280 13.96 17.96 -7.44
N SER A 281 14.40 17.93 -6.20
CA SER A 281 14.02 18.95 -5.23
C SER A 281 15.15 19.27 -4.27
N TYR A 282 15.14 20.49 -3.77
CA TYR A 282 15.95 20.91 -2.64
C TYR A 282 15.06 21.61 -1.61
N ASP A 283 15.25 21.24 -0.35
CA ASP A 283 14.56 21.83 0.81
C ASP A 283 15.62 22.25 1.82
N VAL A 284 15.83 23.56 1.94
CA VAL A 284 16.92 24.13 2.74
C VAL A 284 16.35 24.96 3.88
N TYR A 285 16.73 24.61 5.09
CA TYR A 285 16.38 25.26 6.34
C TYR A 285 17.61 25.96 6.91
N ASN A 286 17.50 27.24 7.19
CA ASN A 286 18.51 27.99 7.94
C ASN A 286 17.88 28.45 9.24
N GLN A 287 18.47 28.06 10.36
CA GLN A 287 17.94 28.32 11.69
C GLN A 287 18.99 28.97 12.56
N GLY A 288 18.72 30.18 13.03
CA GLY A 288 19.46 30.81 14.12
C GLY A 288 18.76 30.52 15.44
N ARG A 289 19.53 30.26 16.50
CA ARG A 289 19.01 30.01 17.85
C ARG A 289 19.78 30.74 18.92
N ILE A 290 19.07 31.13 19.97
CA ILE A 290 19.64 31.50 21.26
C ILE A 290 19.00 30.58 22.29
N THR A 291 19.80 29.90 23.09
CA THR A 291 19.33 29.02 24.16
C THR A 291 19.94 29.45 25.48
N TRP A 292 19.20 29.30 26.56
CA TRP A 292 19.64 29.58 27.92
C TRP A 292 19.12 28.50 28.85
N ASP A 293 19.96 28.05 29.77
CA ASP A 293 19.62 27.06 30.78
C ASP A 293 20.25 27.42 32.12
N ASP A 294 19.48 27.39 33.21
CA ASP A 294 19.99 27.69 34.55
C ASP A 294 19.18 26.99 35.65
N LYS A 295 19.75 26.99 36.86
CA LYS A 295 19.14 26.41 38.07
C LYS A 295 19.07 27.44 39.19
N PHE A 296 17.97 27.39 39.94
CA PHE A 296 17.66 28.31 41.02
C PHE A 296 17.16 27.57 42.26
N ILE A 297 17.11 28.28 43.39
CA ILE A 297 16.52 27.78 44.64
C ILE A 297 17.17 26.44 45.04
N ASN A 298 18.49 26.44 45.24
CA ASN A 298 19.28 25.25 45.57
C ASN A 298 19.05 24.09 44.59
N ASP A 299 19.14 24.38 43.29
CA ASP A 299 18.94 23.43 42.18
C ASP A 299 17.54 22.83 42.05
N ARG A 300 16.56 23.28 42.85
CA ARG A 300 15.20 22.75 42.80
C ARG A 300 14.42 23.30 41.62
N LEU A 301 14.66 24.53 41.18
CA LEU A 301 14.01 25.09 39.99
C LEU A 301 15.00 25.08 38.83
N SER A 302 14.76 24.27 37.80
CA SER A 302 15.48 24.35 36.53
C SER A 302 14.65 25.13 35.51
N ALA A 303 15.27 26.08 34.82
CA ALA A 303 14.62 26.80 33.71
C ALA A 303 15.47 26.68 32.45
N GLN A 304 14.81 26.39 31.34
CA GLN A 304 15.41 26.39 30.01
C GLN A 304 14.53 27.24 29.08
N ALA A 305 15.15 28.08 28.28
CA ALA A 305 14.45 28.89 27.30
C ALA A 305 15.23 28.92 25.98
N ALA A 306 14.51 28.97 24.88
CA ALA A 306 15.11 29.12 23.57
C ALA A 306 14.26 29.99 22.65
N ILE A 307 14.92 30.76 21.79
CA ILE A 307 14.31 31.57 20.72
C ILE A 307 14.99 31.19 19.41
N PHE A 308 14.19 31.08 18.36
CA PHE A 308 14.61 30.63 17.05
C PHE A 308 14.08 31.55 15.97
N ILE A 309 14.93 31.82 14.99
CA ILE A 309 14.54 32.38 13.69
C ILE A 309 14.83 31.32 12.63
N GLU A 310 13.89 31.11 11.72
CA GLU A 310 14.01 30.08 10.71
C GLU A 310 13.56 30.59 9.34
N ASN A 311 14.32 30.24 8.31
CA ASN A 311 13.96 30.47 6.92
C ASN A 311 14.10 29.16 6.14
N ARG A 312 13.01 28.75 5.50
CA ARG A 312 12.93 27.58 4.64
C ARG A 312 12.75 27.99 3.18
N ASN A 313 13.54 27.40 2.29
CA ASN A 313 13.36 27.50 0.84
C ASN A 313 13.16 26.10 0.27
N TYR A 314 12.02 25.87 -0.35
CA TYR A 314 11.70 24.62 -1.04
C TYR A 314 11.54 24.88 -2.54
N HIS A 315 12.17 24.01 -3.32
CA HIS A 315 12.04 23.98 -4.77
C HIS A 315 11.91 22.55 -5.23
N TYR A 316 10.98 22.33 -6.15
CA TYR A 316 10.78 21.05 -6.82
C TYR A 316 10.60 21.32 -8.31
N GLU A 317 11.19 20.46 -9.13
CA GLU A 317 10.90 20.39 -10.56
C GLU A 317 10.77 18.93 -11.01
N GLY A 318 9.95 18.72 -12.03
CA GLY A 318 9.74 17.45 -12.69
C GLY A 318 9.79 17.62 -14.20
N MET A 319 10.11 16.54 -14.90
CA MET A 319 10.04 16.44 -16.35
C MET A 319 9.72 15.00 -16.73
N ASP A 320 8.73 14.84 -17.60
CA ASP A 320 8.24 13.55 -18.06
C ASP A 320 8.32 13.53 -19.59
N VAL A 321 8.87 12.46 -20.17
CA VAL A 321 9.04 12.32 -21.62
C VAL A 321 8.68 10.90 -22.02
N PHE A 322 7.93 10.74 -23.10
CA PHE A 322 7.56 9.42 -23.61
C PHE A 322 7.41 9.39 -25.13
N THR A 323 7.45 8.18 -25.70
CA THR A 323 7.13 7.91 -27.11
C THR A 323 5.61 7.80 -27.30
N ARG A 324 5.12 8.24 -28.45
CA ARG A 324 3.69 8.24 -28.81
C ARG A 324 3.44 7.28 -29.98
N ASP A 325 2.29 6.62 -29.94
CA ASP A 325 1.79 5.73 -30.99
C ASP A 325 2.71 4.54 -31.33
N GLY A 326 3.53 4.12 -30.38
CA GLY A 326 4.48 3.03 -30.56
C GLY A 326 5.90 3.48 -30.91
N LEU A 327 6.74 2.51 -31.26
CA LEU A 327 8.11 2.73 -31.71
C LEU A 327 8.26 2.50 -33.23
N LEU A 328 9.08 3.33 -33.89
CA LEU A 328 9.43 3.15 -35.32
C LEU A 328 10.17 1.83 -35.56
N LEU A 329 11.10 1.50 -34.65
CA LEU A 329 11.83 0.26 -34.62
C LEU A 329 11.53 -0.48 -33.30
N PRO A 330 10.73 -1.56 -33.33
CA PRO A 330 10.43 -2.35 -32.14
C PRO A 330 11.69 -2.77 -31.38
N GLY A 331 11.65 -2.70 -30.05
CA GLY A 331 12.78 -3.03 -29.16
C GLY A 331 13.86 -1.95 -29.02
N LEU A 332 13.86 -0.90 -29.85
CA LEU A 332 14.76 0.25 -29.69
C LEU A 332 14.12 1.34 -28.81
N PHE A 333 14.25 1.20 -27.49
CA PHE A 333 13.66 2.13 -26.52
C PHE A 333 14.40 3.46 -26.42
N ARG A 334 13.99 4.44 -27.23
CA ARG A 334 14.48 5.82 -27.21
C ARG A 334 13.34 6.78 -27.54
N THR A 335 13.36 7.96 -26.94
CA THR A 335 12.36 9.02 -27.23
C THR A 335 12.35 9.42 -28.71
N THR A 336 13.50 9.40 -29.38
CA THR A 336 13.62 9.70 -30.83
C THR A 336 13.10 8.59 -31.73
N ASN A 337 12.84 7.40 -31.19
CA ASN A 337 12.28 6.27 -31.93
C ASN A 337 10.74 6.23 -31.84
N SER A 338 10.12 7.36 -31.52
CA SER A 338 8.67 7.53 -31.42
C SER A 338 8.03 7.57 -32.81
N TYR A 339 6.89 6.89 -32.99
CA TYR A 339 6.12 6.99 -34.24
C TYR A 339 5.43 8.37 -34.35
N GLY A 340 4.75 8.79 -33.28
CA GLY A 340 4.22 10.15 -33.13
C GLY A 340 5.28 11.15 -32.68
N LEU A 341 4.95 12.46 -32.64
CA LEU A 341 5.85 13.48 -32.09
C LEU A 341 6.14 13.17 -30.61
N SER A 342 7.41 12.88 -30.30
CA SER A 342 7.86 12.66 -28.93
C SER A 342 7.65 13.92 -28.09
N GLY A 343 6.98 13.82 -26.94
CA GLY A 343 6.78 14.95 -26.03
C GLY A 343 5.85 14.64 -24.87
N GLY A 344 6.12 15.24 -23.71
CA GLY A 344 5.12 15.46 -22.65
C GLY A 344 4.11 16.52 -23.13
N ASP A 345 2.82 16.25 -22.86
CA ASP A 345 1.57 16.82 -23.43
C ASP A 345 1.57 17.26 -24.89
N ASP A 346 0.72 16.59 -25.64
CA ASP A 346 -0.39 17.26 -26.30
C ASP A 346 -1.34 16.10 -26.55
N ALA A 347 -2.19 15.81 -25.56
CA ALA A 347 -3.35 14.93 -25.70
C ALA A 347 -3.12 13.61 -26.45
N SER A 348 -3.00 12.50 -25.73
CA SER A 348 -3.10 11.19 -26.36
C SER A 348 -4.49 11.02 -26.99
N THR A 349 -4.54 10.72 -28.28
CA THR A 349 -5.40 9.63 -28.73
C THR A 349 -4.84 8.33 -28.16
N ASP A 350 -5.16 8.04 -26.91
CA ASP A 350 -5.37 6.66 -26.53
C ASP A 350 -6.74 6.32 -27.10
N ALA A 351 -6.79 5.46 -28.12
CA ALA A 351 -8.02 5.09 -28.81
C ALA A 351 -9.04 4.41 -27.88
N THR A 352 -8.68 4.06 -26.65
CA THR A 352 -9.51 3.29 -25.73
C THR A 352 -10.03 4.07 -24.52
N THR A 353 -9.29 5.05 -24.00
CA THR A 353 -9.63 5.64 -22.69
C THR A 353 -10.21 7.05 -22.75
N ASN A 354 -9.92 7.88 -23.76
CA ASN A 354 -10.41 9.27 -23.86
C ASN A 354 -10.25 10.10 -22.55
N GLU A 355 -9.41 9.67 -21.61
CA GLU A 355 -9.19 10.33 -20.34
C GLU A 355 -7.96 11.23 -20.45
N VAL A 356 -8.09 12.48 -20.00
CA VAL A 356 -6.97 13.37 -19.75
C VAL A 356 -6.22 12.82 -18.54
N GLY A 357 -5.34 11.85 -18.77
CA GLY A 357 -4.42 11.39 -17.75
C GLY A 357 -3.46 12.50 -17.36
N ASP A 358 -3.09 12.53 -16.09
CA ASP A 358 -2.33 13.57 -15.39
C ASP A 358 -0.82 13.62 -15.79
N TYR A 359 -0.52 13.41 -17.09
CA TYR A 359 0.77 12.94 -17.63
C TYR A 359 1.65 13.98 -18.33
N ASP A 360 1.37 15.27 -18.16
CA ASP A 360 2.40 16.30 -18.35
C ASP A 360 2.41 17.27 -17.20
N LYS A 361 3.39 17.07 -16.33
CA LYS A 361 3.72 18.08 -15.34
C LYS A 361 5.22 18.29 -15.43
N ALA A 362 5.66 19.16 -16.33
CA ALA A 362 6.82 20.01 -16.03
C ALA A 362 6.43 21.01 -14.94
N TYR A 363 6.24 20.55 -13.70
CA TYR A 363 5.85 21.42 -12.59
C TYR A 363 7.07 21.89 -11.84
N THR A 364 7.33 23.19 -11.94
CA THR A 364 8.15 23.88 -10.95
C THR A 364 7.24 24.24 -9.78
N ARG A 365 7.62 23.88 -8.56
CA ARG A 365 6.99 24.36 -7.32
C ARG A 365 8.04 25.09 -6.49
N ARG A 366 7.67 26.26 -5.97
CA ARG A 366 8.53 27.06 -5.11
C ARG A 366 7.73 27.48 -3.89
N GLU A 367 8.31 27.30 -2.72
CA GLU A 367 7.75 27.73 -1.45
C GLU A 367 8.85 28.39 -0.62
N LYS A 368 8.47 29.48 0.04
CA LYS A 368 9.26 30.12 1.09
C LYS A 368 8.41 30.17 2.36
N ALA A 369 9.03 29.79 3.47
CA ALA A 369 8.46 29.97 4.79
C ALA A 369 9.47 30.65 5.72
N GLN A 370 8.98 31.56 6.53
CA GLN A 370 9.75 32.24 7.56
C GLN A 370 9.05 32.06 8.90
N SER A 371 9.82 31.89 9.96
CA SER A 371 9.27 31.55 11.26
C SER A 371 10.05 32.22 12.39
N LEU A 372 9.31 32.66 13.40
CA LEU A 372 9.83 33.09 14.69
C LEU A 372 9.14 32.25 15.76
N PHE A 373 9.92 31.59 16.60
CA PHE A 373 9.35 30.76 17.66
C PHE A 373 10.23 30.70 18.90
N GLY A 374 9.62 30.35 20.02
CA GLY A 374 10.33 30.17 21.27
C GLY A 374 9.71 29.07 22.12
N THR A 375 10.53 28.55 23.03
CA THR A 375 10.17 27.47 23.95
C THR A 375 10.66 27.79 25.35
N VAL A 376 9.90 27.39 26.36
CA VAL A 376 10.28 27.48 27.77
C VAL A 376 9.97 26.16 28.44
N THR A 377 10.93 25.62 29.16
CA THR A 377 10.78 24.42 30.00
C THR A 377 11.14 24.79 31.43
N LEU A 378 10.23 24.55 32.37
CA LEU A 378 10.42 24.74 33.79
C LEU A 378 10.32 23.38 34.49
N GLY A 379 11.27 23.07 35.36
CA GLY A 379 11.30 21.87 36.19
C GLY A 379 11.38 22.25 37.66
N TRP A 380 10.61 21.59 38.52
CA TRP A 380 10.64 21.77 39.97
C TRP A 380 10.89 20.44 40.69
N ASP A 381 12.01 20.37 41.41
CA ASP A 381 12.41 19.29 42.34
C ASP A 381 12.41 17.92 41.66
N ASP A 382 12.79 17.90 40.38
CA ASP A 382 12.72 16.75 39.47
C ASP A 382 11.34 16.04 39.47
N THR A 383 10.29 16.76 39.87
CA THR A 383 8.94 16.23 40.08
C THR A 383 7.97 16.85 39.11
N TYR A 384 7.90 18.18 39.02
CA TYR A 384 6.93 18.88 38.19
C TYR A 384 7.63 19.51 37.00
N PHE A 385 7.07 19.34 35.80
CA PHE A 385 7.61 19.87 34.56
C PHE A 385 6.51 20.62 33.82
N VAL A 386 6.84 21.79 33.30
CA VAL A 386 5.97 22.61 32.46
C VAL A 386 6.74 23.00 31.21
N ASP A 387 6.23 22.64 30.05
CA ASP A 387 6.79 22.97 28.75
C ASP A 387 5.80 23.85 27.98
N ALA A 388 6.25 25.00 27.49
CA ALA A 388 5.45 25.91 26.70
C ALA A 388 6.16 26.25 25.39
N SER A 389 5.40 26.43 24.32
CA SER A 389 5.92 26.85 23.02
C SER A 389 4.96 27.81 22.33
N LEU A 390 5.53 28.73 21.55
CA LEU A 390 4.78 29.66 20.71
C LEU A 390 5.55 29.91 19.42
N ARG A 391 4.87 29.80 18.28
CA ARG A 391 5.43 29.92 16.93
C ARG A 391 4.51 30.74 16.03
N ASN A 392 5.08 31.67 15.29
CA ASN A 392 4.40 32.34 14.18
C ASN A 392 5.11 32.03 12.87
N ASP A 393 4.34 31.58 11.87
CA ASP A 393 4.83 31.27 10.53
C ASP A 393 4.25 32.25 9.51
N TRP A 394 5.08 32.62 8.53
CA TRP A 394 4.70 33.30 7.29
C TRP A 394 4.96 32.38 6.11
N ASN A 395 3.90 31.97 5.40
CA ASN A 395 4.03 31.03 4.27
C ASN A 395 3.57 31.65 2.94
N SER A 396 4.45 31.61 1.93
CA SER A 396 4.19 32.10 0.58
C SER A 396 3.02 31.45 -0.17
N THR A 397 2.54 30.28 0.25
CA THR A 397 1.44 29.57 -0.42
C THR A 397 0.04 30.01 0.04
N LEU A 398 -0.04 30.90 1.02
CA LEU A 398 -1.29 31.45 1.54
C LEU A 398 -1.56 32.85 0.96
N PRO A 399 -2.81 33.35 0.99
CA PRO A 399 -3.12 34.71 0.54
C PRO A 399 -2.28 35.73 1.29
N THR A 400 -1.83 36.81 0.62
CA THR A 400 -0.94 37.81 1.22
C THR A 400 -1.46 38.38 2.54
N ASP A 401 -2.78 38.55 2.63
CA ASP A 401 -3.44 39.14 3.80
C ASP A 401 -3.67 38.12 4.93
N ASN A 402 -3.48 36.82 4.67
CA ASN A 402 -3.72 35.70 5.60
C ASN A 402 -2.55 34.70 5.64
N ASN A 403 -1.33 35.15 5.34
CA ASN A 403 -0.15 34.27 5.27
C ASN A 403 0.59 34.09 6.60
N SER A 404 0.23 34.88 7.63
CA SER A 404 0.77 34.81 8.99
C SER A 404 -0.18 34.03 9.89
N TYR A 405 0.35 33.08 10.67
CA TYR A 405 -0.45 32.34 11.65
C TYR A 405 0.35 31.94 12.89
N LEU A 406 -0.23 32.28 14.05
CA LEU A 406 0.33 32.03 15.38
C LEU A 406 -0.30 30.77 15.97
N TYR A 407 0.54 29.88 16.51
CA TYR A 407 0.11 28.67 17.18
C TYR A 407 1.13 28.28 18.25
N GLY A 408 0.74 27.42 19.18
CA GLY A 408 1.59 27.05 20.31
C GLY A 408 1.05 25.86 21.08
N GLY A 409 1.69 25.56 22.20
CA GLY A 409 1.29 24.44 23.04
C GLY A 409 1.82 24.56 24.46
N LEU A 410 1.16 23.84 25.36
CA LEU A 410 1.49 23.72 26.77
C LEU A 410 1.44 22.23 27.14
N SER A 411 2.46 21.74 27.81
CA SER A 411 2.53 20.39 28.37
C SER A 411 2.90 20.49 29.84
N VAL A 412 2.25 19.69 30.67
CA VAL A 412 2.56 19.55 32.09
C VAL A 412 2.77 18.09 32.42
N ALA A 413 3.77 17.81 33.25
CA ALA A 413 4.00 16.47 33.75
C ALA A 413 4.40 16.46 35.21
N ALA A 414 4.02 15.40 35.91
CA ALA A 414 4.40 15.16 37.30
C ALA A 414 4.97 13.74 37.43
N VAL A 415 6.18 13.61 37.96
CA VAL A 415 6.79 12.33 38.38
C VAL A 415 6.20 11.98 39.74
N ALA A 416 4.96 11.47 39.72
CA ALA A 416 4.15 11.13 40.88
C ALA A 416 4.81 10.10 41.82
N SER A 417 5.77 9.28 41.36
CA SER A 417 6.56 8.40 42.23
C SER A 417 7.32 9.16 43.32
N ASN A 418 7.66 10.44 43.11
CA ASN A 418 8.28 11.29 44.13
C ASN A 418 7.37 11.59 45.33
N TRP A 419 6.05 11.39 45.22
CA TRP A 419 5.10 11.52 46.34
C TRP A 419 5.02 10.26 47.21
N PHE A 420 5.49 9.11 46.68
CA PHE A 420 5.39 7.80 47.32
C PHE A 420 6.76 7.12 47.47
N LYS A 421 7.80 7.88 47.84
CA LYS A 421 9.19 7.37 47.95
C LYS A 421 9.34 6.14 48.88
N GLN A 422 8.42 5.97 49.82
CA GLN A 422 8.36 4.82 50.73
C GLN A 422 7.80 3.54 50.07
N ALA A 423 7.07 3.66 48.96
CA ALA A 423 6.49 2.53 48.24
C ALA A 423 7.55 1.82 47.40
N LYS A 424 8.29 0.88 48.01
CA LYS A 424 9.37 0.11 47.35
C LYS A 424 8.94 -0.68 46.12
N TRP A 425 7.65 -0.90 45.93
CA TRP A 425 7.11 -1.59 44.76
C TRP A 425 6.96 -0.66 43.53
N LEU A 426 7.01 0.67 43.73
CA LEU A 426 6.84 1.68 42.69
C LEU A 426 8.20 2.26 42.28
N ASP A 427 8.68 1.93 41.09
CA ASP A 427 9.98 2.41 40.59
C ASP A 427 9.84 3.78 39.92
N TYR A 428 8.81 3.92 39.09
CA TYR A 428 8.55 5.13 38.32
C TYR A 428 7.05 5.29 38.09
N TRP A 429 6.58 6.52 38.21
CA TRP A 429 5.23 6.87 37.78
C TRP A 429 5.19 8.33 37.35
N LYS A 430 4.74 8.57 36.12
CA LYS A 430 4.56 9.88 35.53
C LYS A 430 3.13 10.04 35.08
N LEU A 431 2.58 11.22 35.37
CA LEU A 431 1.33 11.72 34.83
C LEU A 431 1.66 12.86 33.88
N ARG A 432 1.02 12.92 32.70
CA ARG A 432 1.23 13.95 31.70
C ARG A 432 -0.08 14.41 31.10
N ALA A 433 -0.19 15.70 30.81
CA ALA A 433 -1.28 16.28 30.05
C ALA A 433 -0.73 17.36 29.13
N SER A 434 -1.26 17.47 27.91
CA SER A 434 -0.80 18.45 26.94
C SER A 434 -1.94 19.02 26.10
N PHE A 435 -1.71 20.24 25.63
CA PHE A 435 -2.49 20.95 24.65
C PHE A 435 -1.54 21.48 23.59
N ALA A 436 -1.84 21.25 22.31
CA ALA A 436 -1.01 21.75 21.22
C ALA A 436 -1.86 22.16 20.02
N GLN A 437 -1.45 23.23 19.36
CA GLN A 437 -1.98 23.66 18.07
C GLN A 437 -0.88 23.60 17.02
N VAL A 438 -1.21 23.09 15.84
CA VAL A 438 -0.32 23.03 14.69
C VAL A 438 -1.05 23.55 13.46
N GLY A 439 -0.45 24.50 12.77
CA GLY A 439 -0.96 25.03 11.51
C GLY A 439 -0.40 24.31 10.30
N SER A 440 -1.16 24.28 9.21
CA SER A 440 -0.68 23.86 7.89
C SER A 440 -1.16 24.79 6.78
N ALA A 441 -0.33 24.91 5.75
CA ALA A 441 -0.57 25.76 4.58
C ALA A 441 -0.95 24.94 3.33
N LEU A 442 -1.15 25.64 2.21
CA LEU A 442 -1.46 25.04 0.90
C LEU A 442 -0.22 24.51 0.17
N THR A 443 -0.43 23.67 -0.83
CA THR A 443 0.59 23.42 -1.86
C THR A 443 0.79 24.67 -2.73
N PRO A 444 2.01 24.94 -3.25
CA PRO A 444 2.29 26.11 -4.10
C PRO A 444 1.34 26.26 -5.31
N TYR A 445 1.07 27.51 -5.69
CA TYR A 445 0.29 27.94 -6.87
C TYR A 445 -1.20 27.53 -6.88
N ARG A 446 -1.79 27.26 -5.71
CA ARG A 446 -3.23 26.94 -5.58
C ARG A 446 -4.17 28.15 -5.46
N LEU A 447 -3.62 29.37 -5.44
CA LEU A 447 -4.38 30.63 -5.23
C LEU A 447 -4.63 31.43 -6.51
N SER A 448 -3.94 31.09 -7.60
CA SER A 448 -4.04 31.82 -8.86
C SER A 448 -5.06 31.15 -9.78
N THR A 449 -5.90 31.95 -10.43
CA THR A 449 -6.66 31.50 -11.59
C THR A 449 -5.69 31.35 -12.77
N VAL A 450 -5.53 30.14 -13.25
CA VAL A 450 -4.70 29.82 -14.41
C VAL A 450 -5.56 29.27 -15.54
N TYR A 451 -5.06 29.35 -16.76
CA TYR A 451 -5.59 28.58 -17.88
C TYR A 451 -4.78 27.28 -17.98
N ASN A 452 -5.49 26.18 -18.17
CA ASN A 452 -4.89 24.89 -18.48
C ASN A 452 -4.80 24.75 -20.00
N PHE A 453 -3.81 24.00 -20.48
CA PHE A 453 -3.75 23.61 -21.89
C PHE A 453 -4.76 22.50 -22.15
N GLY A 454 -5.47 22.60 -23.27
CA GLY A 454 -6.34 21.55 -23.79
C GLY A 454 -5.79 20.97 -25.09
N TYR A 455 -6.53 20.02 -25.65
CA TYR A 455 -6.23 19.37 -26.93
C TYR A 455 -5.90 20.37 -28.04
N ARG A 456 -4.78 20.19 -28.74
CA ARG A 456 -4.58 20.86 -30.04
C ARG A 456 -5.63 20.42 -31.05
N TYR A 457 -6.19 21.40 -31.76
CA TYR A 457 -7.02 21.15 -32.94
C TYR A 457 -6.24 21.56 -34.18
N GLY A 458 -5.64 20.57 -34.86
CA GLY A 458 -4.67 20.83 -35.93
C GLY A 458 -3.42 21.53 -35.39
N SER A 459 -3.06 22.69 -35.95
CA SER A 459 -1.96 23.53 -35.47
C SER A 459 -2.35 24.52 -34.37
N THR A 460 -3.62 24.57 -33.97
CA THR A 460 -4.13 25.54 -32.99
C THR A 460 -4.05 24.97 -31.59
N ALA A 461 -3.28 25.64 -30.72
CA ALA A 461 -3.27 25.35 -29.28
C ALA A 461 -4.60 25.77 -28.63
N SER A 462 -5.15 24.89 -27.79
CA SER A 462 -6.35 25.18 -27.00
C SER A 462 -5.97 25.45 -25.54
N MET A 463 -6.69 26.36 -24.91
CA MET A 463 -6.58 26.65 -23.48
C MET A 463 -7.98 26.78 -22.89
N TYR A 464 -8.18 26.27 -21.68
CA TYR A 464 -9.44 26.39 -20.95
C TYR A 464 -9.20 26.92 -19.54
N GLY A 465 -10.17 27.66 -19.01
CA GLY A 465 -10.08 28.21 -17.65
C GLY A 465 -10.08 27.11 -16.60
N ASN A 466 -9.36 27.30 -15.49
CA ASN A 466 -9.42 26.38 -14.36
C ASN A 466 -10.87 26.22 -13.86
N PRO A 467 -11.46 25.00 -13.91
CA PRO A 467 -12.85 24.79 -13.54
C PRO A 467 -13.07 24.79 -12.01
N GLN A 468 -12.01 25.00 -11.21
CA GLN A 468 -12.07 25.16 -9.76
C GLN A 468 -12.10 26.64 -9.37
N LEU A 469 -13.20 27.07 -8.74
CA LEU A 469 -13.30 28.37 -8.09
C LEU A 469 -12.45 28.39 -6.82
N ILE A 470 -11.63 29.42 -6.64
CA ILE A 470 -10.77 29.58 -5.46
C ILE A 470 -11.39 30.60 -4.52
N ASP A 471 -11.61 30.22 -3.26
CA ASP A 471 -12.02 31.17 -2.24
C ASP A 471 -10.86 32.13 -1.88
N LYS A 472 -11.11 33.44 -1.95
CA LYS A 472 -10.10 34.45 -1.61
C LYS A 472 -9.79 34.50 -0.11
N ASN A 473 -10.69 33.98 0.72
CA ASN A 473 -10.59 34.02 2.17
C ASN A 473 -10.06 32.71 2.77
N ILE A 474 -9.28 31.93 2.00
CA ILE A 474 -8.65 30.71 2.51
C ILE A 474 -7.77 31.05 3.71
N LYS A 475 -8.02 30.33 4.81
CA LYS A 475 -7.26 30.38 6.06
C LYS A 475 -6.40 29.13 6.21
N PRO A 476 -5.32 29.18 7.00
CA PRO A 476 -4.59 27.97 7.36
C PRO A 476 -5.48 26.98 8.10
N THR A 477 -5.22 25.70 7.88
CA THR A 477 -5.83 24.62 8.66
C THR A 477 -5.16 24.57 10.03
N ILE A 478 -5.94 24.51 11.11
CA ILE A 478 -5.42 24.42 12.48
C ILE A 478 -5.87 23.09 13.07
N THR A 479 -4.89 22.31 13.51
CA THR A 479 -5.12 21.08 14.26
C THR A 479 -4.87 21.35 15.73
N THR A 480 -5.91 21.18 16.56
CA THR A 480 -5.83 21.32 18.02
C THR A 480 -5.88 19.94 18.66
N SER A 481 -4.86 19.59 19.45
CA SER A 481 -4.75 18.30 20.13
C SER A 481 -4.74 18.49 21.65
N TYR A 482 -5.46 17.62 22.34
CA TYR A 482 -5.42 17.44 23.79
C TYR A 482 -5.00 16.01 24.07
N GLU A 483 -4.04 15.82 24.96
CA GLU A 483 -3.58 14.49 25.36
C GLU A 483 -3.48 14.39 26.87
N ILE A 484 -3.82 13.22 27.41
CA ILE A 484 -3.58 12.86 28.80
C ILE A 484 -3.01 11.44 28.81
N GLY A 485 -1.95 11.25 29.57
CA GLY A 485 -1.31 9.95 29.64
C GLY A 485 -0.62 9.70 30.96
N THR A 486 -0.30 8.44 31.18
CA THR A 486 0.50 7.99 32.31
C THR A 486 1.48 6.93 31.88
N GLU A 487 2.67 6.99 32.46
CA GLU A 487 3.73 6.01 32.28
C GLU A 487 4.12 5.49 33.66
N PHE A 488 4.29 4.19 33.81
CA PHE A 488 4.67 3.60 35.09
C PHE A 488 5.63 2.42 34.92
N SER A 489 6.38 2.16 35.98
CA SER A 489 7.20 0.97 36.15
C SER A 489 7.20 0.55 37.62
N VAL A 490 7.05 -0.74 37.85
CA VAL A 490 6.90 -1.33 39.19
C VAL A 490 7.70 -2.63 39.35
N LEU A 491 7.90 -3.01 40.61
CA LEU A 491 8.51 -4.27 41.05
C LEU A 491 9.95 -4.46 40.58
N GLY A 492 10.76 -3.39 40.58
CA GLY A 492 12.15 -3.42 40.09
C GLY A 492 12.23 -3.43 38.57
N ASN A 493 11.36 -2.67 37.90
CA ASN A 493 11.16 -2.66 36.45
C ASN A 493 10.81 -4.05 35.90
N ARG A 494 9.93 -4.77 36.59
CA ARG A 494 9.40 -6.07 36.16
C ARG A 494 8.07 -5.96 35.44
N LEU A 495 7.33 -4.88 35.65
CA LEU A 495 6.11 -4.55 34.91
C LEU A 495 6.15 -3.06 34.62
N TRP A 496 5.91 -2.68 33.37
CA TRP A 496 5.82 -1.29 32.94
C TRP A 496 4.67 -1.09 31.98
N GLY A 497 4.24 0.16 31.83
CA GLY A 497 3.23 0.51 30.86
C GLY A 497 3.17 2.00 30.56
N ASP A 498 2.63 2.32 29.40
CA ASP A 498 2.20 3.66 28.98
C ASP A 498 0.74 3.57 28.52
N ILE A 499 -0.08 4.48 29.02
CA ILE A 499 -1.47 4.63 28.64
C ILE A 499 -1.66 6.08 28.21
N ASN A 500 -2.15 6.29 27.00
CA ASN A 500 -2.39 7.60 26.43
C ASN A 500 -3.81 7.68 25.91
N TYR A 501 -4.49 8.80 26.15
CA TYR A 501 -5.73 9.17 25.52
C TYR A 501 -5.56 10.52 24.83
N TYR A 502 -6.05 10.63 23.60
CA TYR A 502 -5.96 11.85 22.83
C TYR A 502 -7.28 12.23 22.18
N SER A 503 -7.46 13.54 21.98
CA SER A 503 -8.50 14.12 21.12
C SER A 503 -7.88 15.20 20.26
N ARG A 504 -7.99 15.04 18.94
CA ARG A 504 -7.44 15.94 17.94
C ARG A 504 -8.55 16.42 17.01
N ASP A 505 -8.73 17.72 16.93
CA ASP A 505 -9.67 18.39 16.04
C ASP A 505 -8.91 19.18 14.97
N THR A 506 -9.04 18.77 13.70
CA THR A 506 -8.50 19.49 12.55
C THR A 506 -9.60 20.35 11.94
N LYS A 507 -9.52 21.65 12.18
CA LYS A 507 -10.50 22.65 11.74
C LYS A 507 -9.99 23.41 10.53
N ASN A 508 -10.92 23.86 9.70
CA ASN A 508 -10.66 24.62 8.47
C ASN A 508 -9.88 23.78 7.45
N GLN A 509 -10.20 22.49 7.33
CA GLN A 509 -9.60 21.66 6.28
C GLN A 509 -9.91 22.27 4.92
N ILE A 510 -8.86 22.50 4.10
CA ILE A 510 -9.02 23.09 2.78
C ILE A 510 -9.32 21.97 1.79
N ILE A 511 -10.58 21.89 1.34
CA ILE A 511 -11.07 20.84 0.45
C ILE A 511 -11.71 21.44 -0.80
N SER A 512 -11.75 20.64 -1.87
CA SER A 512 -12.46 20.99 -3.10
C SER A 512 -13.87 20.42 -3.05
N THR A 513 -14.89 21.26 -2.91
CA THR A 513 -16.30 20.86 -2.88
C THR A 513 -16.95 21.03 -4.24
N THR A 514 -17.77 20.09 -4.69
CA THR A 514 -18.54 20.21 -5.94
C THR A 514 -19.53 21.38 -5.85
N VAL A 515 -19.66 22.15 -6.93
CA VAL A 515 -20.66 23.21 -7.05
C VAL A 515 -21.49 23.02 -8.32
N GLY A 516 -22.68 23.63 -8.38
CA GLY A 516 -23.53 23.55 -9.55
C GLY A 516 -22.83 24.12 -10.80
N PRO A 517 -22.80 23.42 -11.94
CA PRO A 517 -22.14 23.89 -13.16
C PRO A 517 -22.65 25.24 -13.69
N ALA A 518 -23.88 25.63 -13.34
CA ALA A 518 -24.45 26.95 -13.64
C ALA A 518 -23.60 28.12 -13.11
N SER A 519 -22.73 27.88 -12.13
CA SER A 519 -21.78 28.88 -11.62
C SER A 519 -20.62 29.19 -12.58
N GLY A 520 -20.44 28.40 -13.64
CA GLY A 520 -19.25 28.44 -14.51
C GLY A 520 -18.07 27.63 -13.98
N TYR A 521 -18.22 26.97 -12.83
CA TYR A 521 -17.22 26.12 -12.18
C TYR A 521 -17.81 24.74 -11.84
N SER A 522 -16.96 23.72 -11.77
CA SER A 522 -17.34 22.37 -11.33
C SER A 522 -17.06 22.14 -9.85
N SER A 523 -16.13 22.90 -9.27
CA SER A 523 -15.77 22.80 -7.86
C SER A 523 -15.37 24.15 -7.26
N ARG A 524 -15.34 24.22 -5.94
CA ARG A 524 -14.84 25.36 -5.17
C ARG A 524 -13.86 24.88 -4.09
N LEU A 525 -12.65 25.44 -4.09
CA LEU A 525 -11.65 25.21 -3.06
C LEU A 525 -11.89 26.16 -1.88
N MET A 526 -12.22 25.62 -0.71
CA MET A 526 -12.51 26.41 0.48
C MET A 526 -12.20 25.67 1.79
N ASN A 527 -12.16 26.39 2.90
CA ASN A 527 -12.13 25.79 4.25
C ASN A 527 -13.51 25.23 4.59
N ALA A 528 -13.68 23.90 4.57
CA ALA A 528 -15.00 23.28 4.69
C ALA A 528 -14.98 21.90 5.36
N GLY A 529 -14.06 21.66 6.29
CA GLY A 529 -14.03 20.41 7.05
C GLY A 529 -13.58 20.57 8.51
N LEU A 530 -14.31 19.88 9.40
CA LEU A 530 -13.87 19.57 10.76
C LEU A 530 -13.76 18.05 10.90
N ILE A 531 -12.54 17.57 11.08
CA ILE A 531 -12.23 16.15 11.31
C ILE A 531 -11.79 15.99 12.75
N ARG A 532 -12.32 14.98 13.43
CA ARG A 532 -12.00 14.67 14.81
C ARG A 532 -11.41 13.26 14.92
N ASN A 533 -10.23 13.15 15.49
CA ASN A 533 -9.59 11.90 15.88
C ASN A 533 -9.61 11.76 17.39
N ARG A 534 -10.17 10.68 17.90
CA ARG A 534 -10.09 10.33 19.33
C ARG A 534 -9.63 8.90 19.48
N GLY A 535 -8.77 8.67 20.46
CA GLY A 535 -8.22 7.35 20.62
C GLY A 535 -7.52 7.14 21.94
N TYR A 536 -7.23 5.88 22.19
CA TYR A 536 -6.36 5.46 23.26
C TYR A 536 -5.27 4.55 22.71
N GLU A 537 -4.10 4.66 23.32
CA GLU A 537 -2.93 3.85 23.04
C GLU A 537 -2.47 3.29 24.37
N ILE A 538 -2.34 1.97 24.44
CA ILE A 538 -1.93 1.26 25.64
C ILE A 538 -0.78 0.35 25.25
N SER A 539 0.32 0.46 25.99
CA SER A 539 1.47 -0.43 25.89
C SER A 539 1.76 -0.98 27.27
N LEU A 540 1.86 -2.31 27.38
CA LEU A 540 2.21 -3.01 28.61
C LEU A 540 3.36 -3.96 28.32
N GLY A 541 4.32 -4.03 29.25
CA GLY A 541 5.42 -4.95 29.15
C GLY A 541 5.85 -5.48 30.50
N GLY A 542 6.43 -6.67 30.51
CA GLY A 542 6.85 -7.30 31.74
C GLY A 542 7.99 -8.30 31.59
N LYS A 543 8.65 -8.56 32.71
CA LYS A 543 9.72 -9.54 32.89
C LYS A 543 9.35 -10.53 34.00
N PRO A 544 8.43 -11.48 33.74
CA PRO A 544 8.04 -12.49 34.75
C PRO A 544 9.26 -13.26 35.29
N ILE A 545 10.22 -13.56 34.43
CA ILE A 545 11.50 -14.20 34.79
C ILE A 545 12.63 -13.22 34.50
N LYS A 546 13.44 -12.91 35.53
CA LYS A 546 14.65 -12.11 35.40
C LYS A 546 15.68 -12.59 36.41
N THR A 547 16.65 -13.35 35.91
CA THR A 547 17.80 -13.88 36.64
C THR A 547 19.06 -13.68 35.80
N LYS A 548 20.21 -14.14 36.30
CA LYS A 548 21.48 -14.09 35.54
C LYS A 548 21.41 -14.88 34.23
N ASN A 549 20.83 -16.09 34.27
CA ASN A 549 20.86 -17.03 33.14
C ASN A 549 19.54 -17.10 32.37
N TYR A 550 18.44 -16.65 32.97
CA TYR A 550 17.10 -16.71 32.38
C TYR A 550 16.44 -15.34 32.41
N GLU A 551 15.94 -14.90 31.27
CA GLU A 551 15.09 -13.71 31.17
C GLU A 551 13.96 -13.98 30.19
N TRP A 552 12.74 -13.67 30.59
CA TRP A 552 11.58 -13.72 29.70
C TRP A 552 10.93 -12.35 29.71
N THR A 553 10.88 -11.73 28.53
CA THR A 553 10.21 -10.46 28.30
C THR A 553 8.96 -10.69 27.45
N ILE A 554 7.88 -10.01 27.82
CA ILE A 554 6.61 -10.01 27.10
C ILE A 554 6.19 -8.56 26.95
N GLU A 555 5.79 -8.16 25.75
CA GLU A 555 5.26 -6.83 25.48
C GLU A 555 4.01 -6.95 24.63
N ALA A 556 3.02 -6.11 24.91
CA ALA A 556 1.79 -6.01 24.14
C ALA A 556 1.38 -4.55 24.03
N ASN A 557 0.92 -4.16 22.86
CA ASN A 557 0.37 -2.84 22.63
C ASN A 557 -0.95 -2.92 21.87
N ILE A 558 -1.82 -1.95 22.12
CA ILE A 558 -3.13 -1.86 21.52
C ILE A 558 -3.50 -0.39 21.32
N ALA A 559 -4.09 -0.09 20.17
CA ALA A 559 -4.51 1.24 19.79
C ALA A 559 -5.92 1.19 19.20
N HIS A 560 -6.72 2.19 19.57
CA HIS A 560 -8.03 2.47 19.00
C HIS A 560 -8.07 3.92 18.56
N ASN A 561 -8.52 4.17 17.34
CA ASN A 561 -8.72 5.53 16.83
C ASN A 561 -10.06 5.63 16.10
N GLU A 562 -10.93 6.50 16.58
CA GLU A 562 -12.14 6.92 15.88
C GLU A 562 -11.84 8.24 15.14
N ASN A 563 -11.78 8.17 13.81
CA ASN A 563 -11.64 9.34 12.94
C ASN A 563 -13.00 9.69 12.33
N LYS A 564 -13.61 10.78 12.79
CA LYS A 564 -14.99 11.18 12.48
C LYS A 564 -15.03 12.50 11.72
N LEU A 565 -15.85 12.55 10.67
CA LEU A 565 -16.22 13.81 10.03
C LEU A 565 -17.31 14.47 10.88
N VAL A 566 -17.00 15.65 11.44
CA VAL A 566 -17.91 16.39 12.32
C VAL A 566 -18.74 17.40 11.55
N GLU A 567 -18.13 18.09 10.58
CA GLU A 567 -18.77 19.16 9.82
C GLU A 567 -18.20 19.24 8.40
N LEU A 568 -19.06 19.59 7.44
CA LEU A 568 -18.72 19.97 6.07
C LEU A 568 -19.29 21.36 5.74
N ALA A 569 -18.99 21.86 4.54
CA ALA A 569 -19.62 23.06 4.00
C ALA A 569 -21.17 22.99 4.10
N PRO A 570 -21.86 24.14 4.35
CA PRO A 570 -23.31 24.19 4.43
C PRO A 570 -24.00 23.54 3.22
N GLY A 571 -24.97 22.66 3.48
CA GLY A 571 -25.70 21.92 2.45
C GLY A 571 -25.04 20.61 2.02
N MET A 572 -23.83 20.29 2.50
CA MET A 572 -23.17 19.01 2.25
C MET A 572 -23.20 18.12 3.48
N THR A 573 -23.65 16.87 3.30
CA THR A 573 -23.62 15.84 4.35
C THR A 573 -22.60 14.74 4.08
N ARG A 574 -22.10 14.65 2.84
CA ARG A 574 -21.11 13.68 2.40
C ARG A 574 -20.05 14.30 1.50
N TYR A 575 -18.87 13.73 1.53
CA TYR A 575 -17.75 14.02 0.65
C TYR A 575 -17.17 12.70 0.14
N THR A 576 -17.07 12.52 -1.19
CA THR A 576 -16.47 11.33 -1.79
C THR A 576 -14.97 11.35 -1.55
N LEU A 577 -14.45 10.33 -0.86
CA LEU A 577 -13.02 10.13 -0.65
C LEU A 577 -12.41 9.34 -1.80
N ASP A 578 -13.09 8.27 -2.20
CA ASP A 578 -12.63 7.34 -3.23
C ASP A 578 -13.82 6.53 -3.78
N GLY A 579 -13.63 5.88 -4.92
CA GLY A 579 -14.62 4.96 -5.48
C GLY A 579 -14.08 4.10 -6.61
N MET A 580 -14.72 2.96 -6.83
CA MET A 580 -14.41 2.04 -7.91
C MET A 580 -15.69 1.55 -8.58
N SER A 581 -15.60 1.32 -9.89
CA SER A 581 -16.72 0.87 -10.71
C SER A 581 -16.34 -0.28 -11.61
N PHE A 582 -17.17 -1.33 -11.59
CA PHE A 582 -17.25 -2.32 -12.66
C PHE A 582 -18.70 -2.31 -13.19
N PHE A 583 -19.48 -3.35 -12.89
CA PHE A 583 -20.93 -3.39 -13.16
C PHE A 583 -21.77 -2.52 -12.22
N SER A 584 -21.23 -2.18 -11.05
CA SER A 584 -21.79 -1.25 -10.07
C SER A 584 -20.67 -0.47 -9.40
N TYR A 585 -21.06 0.55 -8.62
CA TYR A 585 -20.12 1.42 -7.91
C TYR A 585 -20.01 1.02 -6.44
N LEU A 586 -18.78 1.06 -5.93
CA LEU A 586 -18.44 1.08 -4.52
C LEU A 586 -17.82 2.43 -4.20
N TYR A 587 -18.40 3.16 -3.25
CA TYR A 587 -17.90 4.46 -2.80
C TYR A 587 -17.39 4.40 -1.36
N SER A 588 -16.35 5.17 -1.10
CA SER A 588 -15.88 5.55 0.22
C SER A 588 -16.23 7.01 0.47
N TYR A 589 -17.06 7.28 1.46
CA TYR A 589 -17.46 8.64 1.83
C TYR A 589 -16.87 9.05 3.19
N ALA A 590 -16.58 10.34 3.32
CA ALA A 590 -16.65 11.01 4.61
C ALA A 590 -18.08 11.54 4.77
N GLU A 591 -18.82 11.00 5.74
CA GLU A 591 -20.20 11.39 6.02
C GLU A 591 -20.30 12.03 7.40
N VAL A 592 -20.97 13.17 7.49
CA VAL A 592 -21.15 13.92 8.74
C VAL A 592 -21.77 12.99 9.79
N GLY A 593 -21.10 12.87 10.94
CA GLY A 593 -21.56 12.01 12.03
C GLY A 593 -21.00 10.58 11.99
N LYS A 594 -20.36 10.15 10.91
CA LYS A 594 -19.74 8.81 10.78
C LYS A 594 -18.21 8.88 10.78
N PRO A 595 -17.54 7.76 11.11
CA PRO A 595 -16.12 7.64 10.82
C PRO A 595 -15.83 7.83 9.33
N MET A 596 -14.70 8.42 8.97
CA MET A 596 -14.29 8.55 7.57
C MET A 596 -14.10 7.17 6.94
N GLY A 597 -14.29 7.05 5.64
CA GLY A 597 -14.21 5.76 4.94
C GLY A 597 -15.48 4.91 5.06
N ALA A 598 -16.65 5.56 5.13
CA ALA A 598 -17.94 4.90 5.14
C ALA A 598 -18.24 4.32 3.75
N LEU A 599 -18.52 3.03 3.69
CA LEU A 599 -18.66 2.26 2.46
C LEU A 599 -20.10 2.17 2.01
N TYR A 600 -20.33 2.49 0.73
CA TYR A 600 -21.63 2.43 0.10
C TYR A 600 -21.55 1.74 -1.26
N VAL A 601 -22.59 0.97 -1.59
CA VAL A 601 -22.72 0.30 -2.90
C VAL A 601 -23.97 0.78 -3.62
N THR A 602 -23.90 0.93 -4.94
CA THR A 602 -25.06 1.33 -5.77
C THR A 602 -25.91 0.14 -6.24
N ARG A 603 -25.42 -1.09 -6.03
CA ARG A 603 -26.19 -2.32 -6.21
C ARG A 603 -25.98 -3.26 -5.03
N SER A 604 -27.07 -3.87 -4.58
CA SER A 604 -27.06 -4.84 -3.48
C SER A 604 -28.15 -5.89 -3.70
N TRP A 605 -28.10 -6.99 -2.95
CA TRP A 605 -29.25 -7.89 -2.92
C TRP A 605 -30.48 -7.14 -2.38
N GLN A 606 -31.61 -7.28 -3.06
CA GLN A 606 -32.87 -6.75 -2.54
C GLN A 606 -33.29 -7.60 -1.35
N THR A 607 -33.41 -6.99 -0.17
CA THR A 607 -33.76 -7.69 1.06
C THR A 607 -35.07 -7.19 1.66
N ASN A 608 -35.75 -8.03 2.44
CA ASN A 608 -36.83 -7.59 3.32
C ASN A 608 -36.27 -6.77 4.52
N GLU A 609 -37.15 -6.36 5.44
CA GLU A 609 -36.77 -5.60 6.65
C GLU A 609 -35.85 -6.39 7.61
N ASN A 610 -35.86 -7.72 7.54
CA ASN A 610 -35.00 -8.60 8.34
C ASN A 610 -33.62 -8.83 7.70
N GLY A 611 -33.41 -8.41 6.45
CA GLY A 611 -32.19 -8.64 5.70
C GLY A 611 -32.18 -9.93 4.86
N ASP A 612 -33.27 -10.67 4.78
CA ASP A 612 -33.39 -11.88 3.95
C ASP A 612 -33.53 -11.49 2.46
N ILE A 613 -32.84 -12.21 1.57
CA ILE A 613 -32.88 -11.95 0.13
C ILE A 613 -34.28 -12.22 -0.42
N ILE A 614 -34.83 -11.28 -1.18
CA ILE A 614 -36.12 -11.46 -1.84
C ILE A 614 -35.93 -12.27 -3.12
N LEU A 615 -36.68 -13.36 -3.24
CA LEU A 615 -36.72 -14.22 -4.41
C LEU A 615 -37.99 -13.93 -5.24
N LYS A 616 -37.86 -13.85 -6.56
CA LYS A 616 -39.00 -13.73 -7.49
C LYS A 616 -38.85 -14.69 -8.65
N LYS A 617 -39.98 -15.18 -9.17
CA LYS A 617 -39.99 -16.03 -10.36
C LYS A 617 -39.53 -15.23 -11.57
N ASN A 618 -38.56 -15.76 -12.31
CA ASN A 618 -38.19 -15.23 -13.62
C ASN A 618 -39.22 -15.66 -14.69
N LYS A 619 -38.98 -15.28 -15.95
CA LYS A 619 -39.87 -15.65 -17.08
C LYS A 619 -40.02 -17.17 -17.29
N ALA A 620 -39.02 -17.95 -16.88
CA ALA A 620 -39.04 -19.41 -16.93
C ALA A 620 -39.73 -20.05 -15.71
N GLY A 621 -40.21 -19.25 -14.75
CA GLY A 621 -40.90 -19.73 -13.55
C GLY A 621 -39.98 -20.08 -12.37
N ASN A 622 -38.66 -19.96 -12.52
CA ASN A 622 -37.68 -20.29 -11.49
C ASN A 622 -37.51 -19.11 -10.52
N LEU A 623 -37.48 -19.39 -9.21
CA LEU A 623 -37.19 -18.38 -8.19
C LEU A 623 -35.75 -17.91 -8.31
N MET A 624 -35.53 -16.60 -8.48
CA MET A 624 -34.21 -15.99 -8.61
C MET A 624 -34.03 -14.86 -7.59
N PRO A 625 -32.83 -14.68 -7.03
CA PRO A 625 -32.54 -13.57 -6.13
C PRO A 625 -32.62 -12.23 -6.87
N GLN A 626 -33.21 -11.23 -6.24
CA GLN A 626 -33.41 -9.91 -6.82
C GLN A 626 -32.30 -8.94 -6.41
N ILE A 627 -31.96 -8.00 -7.30
CA ILE A 627 -30.95 -6.97 -7.08
C ILE A 627 -31.63 -5.61 -7.01
N ASP A 628 -31.39 -4.85 -5.95
CA ASP A 628 -31.74 -3.44 -5.90
C ASP A 628 -30.66 -2.62 -6.62
N LYS A 629 -31.10 -1.74 -7.53
CA LYS A 629 -30.26 -0.85 -8.34
C LYS A 629 -30.60 0.64 -8.13
N THR A 630 -31.52 0.94 -7.22
CA THR A 630 -32.16 2.25 -7.09
C THR A 630 -31.63 3.07 -5.92
N THR A 631 -31.00 2.44 -4.94
CA THR A 631 -30.53 3.10 -3.72
C THR A 631 -29.08 2.76 -3.38
N GLU A 632 -28.34 3.74 -2.87
CA GLU A 632 -27.04 3.48 -2.25
C GLU A 632 -27.24 2.81 -0.89
N LYS A 633 -26.61 1.66 -0.67
CA LYS A 633 -26.66 0.91 0.59
C LYS A 633 -25.35 1.04 1.36
N TYR A 634 -25.43 1.44 2.63
CA TYR A 634 -24.28 1.42 3.55
C TYR A 634 -23.91 -0.02 3.90
N ILE A 635 -22.64 -0.39 3.73
CA ILE A 635 -22.14 -1.76 3.94
C ILE A 635 -21.00 -1.86 4.98
N GLY A 636 -20.60 -0.73 5.57
CA GLY A 636 -19.67 -0.68 6.70
C GLY A 636 -18.60 0.40 6.56
N ASN A 637 -17.46 0.24 7.22
CA ASN A 637 -16.42 1.27 7.25
C ASN A 637 -15.02 0.66 7.13
N MET A 638 -14.10 1.36 6.45
CA MET A 638 -12.73 0.91 6.20
C MET A 638 -11.83 0.94 7.42
N GLN A 639 -12.11 1.79 8.40
CA GLN A 639 -11.24 2.02 9.54
C GLN A 639 -11.24 0.80 10.46
N PRO A 640 -10.05 0.31 10.89
CA PRO A 640 -9.97 -0.74 11.88
C PRO A 640 -10.55 -0.25 13.21
N LYS A 641 -11.19 -1.16 13.94
CA LYS A 641 -11.66 -0.88 15.30
C LYS A 641 -10.53 -0.96 16.30
N LEU A 642 -9.51 -1.78 16.03
CA LEU A 642 -8.40 -2.01 16.94
C LEU A 642 -7.19 -2.45 16.14
N THR A 643 -6.03 -1.95 16.50
CA THR A 643 -4.74 -2.44 16.01
C THR A 643 -3.84 -2.70 17.20
N GLY A 644 -2.86 -3.59 17.03
CA GLY A 644 -1.94 -3.88 18.11
C GLY A 644 -0.89 -4.90 17.73
N GLY A 645 -0.08 -5.24 18.71
CA GLY A 645 1.01 -6.17 18.56
C GLY A 645 1.33 -6.86 19.86
N PHE A 646 2.02 -7.97 19.73
CA PHE A 646 2.54 -8.76 20.82
C PHE A 646 3.95 -9.21 20.47
N SER A 647 4.88 -9.07 21.41
CA SER A 647 6.24 -9.54 21.29
C SER A 647 6.61 -10.37 22.51
N THR A 648 7.48 -11.35 22.30
CA THR A 648 8.11 -12.07 23.39
C THR A 648 9.58 -12.34 23.08
N ALA A 649 10.40 -12.28 24.12
CA ALA A 649 11.82 -12.61 24.05
C ALA A 649 12.20 -13.50 25.24
N VAL A 650 12.70 -14.70 24.97
CA VAL A 650 13.18 -15.65 25.97
C VAL A 650 14.68 -15.80 25.80
N ARG A 651 15.45 -15.34 26.79
CA ARG A 651 16.89 -15.57 26.91
C ARG A 651 17.16 -16.72 27.86
N VAL A 652 17.92 -17.70 27.38
CA VAL A 652 18.46 -18.81 28.16
C VAL A 652 19.97 -18.88 27.90
N TYR A 653 20.76 -18.52 28.92
CA TYR A 653 22.20 -18.28 28.80
C TYR A 653 22.51 -17.33 27.63
N ASP A 654 23.21 -17.85 26.63
CA ASP A 654 23.70 -17.12 25.45
C ASP A 654 22.71 -17.14 24.28
N PHE A 655 21.63 -17.93 24.38
CA PHE A 655 20.58 -18.02 23.38
C PHE A 655 19.43 -17.06 23.68
N THR A 656 18.89 -16.44 22.64
CA THR A 656 17.69 -15.59 22.72
C THR A 656 16.74 -15.97 21.59
N LEU A 657 15.56 -16.46 21.95
CA LEU A 657 14.43 -16.64 21.04
C LEU A 657 13.56 -15.39 21.10
N ARG A 658 13.25 -14.77 19.96
CA ARG A 658 12.28 -13.68 19.85
C ARG A 658 11.18 -14.07 18.89
N ALA A 659 9.96 -13.68 19.22
CA ALA A 659 8.82 -13.79 18.32
C ALA A 659 7.97 -12.53 18.45
N SER A 660 7.42 -12.06 17.33
CA SER A 660 6.48 -10.95 17.30
C SER A 660 5.34 -11.22 16.33
N CYS A 661 4.15 -10.75 16.70
CA CYS A 661 2.99 -10.71 15.83
C CYS A 661 2.29 -9.37 15.93
N ASP A 662 1.64 -8.96 14.86
CA ASP A 662 0.68 -7.86 14.85
C ASP A 662 -0.72 -8.39 14.54
N PHE A 663 -1.70 -7.57 14.88
CA PHE A 663 -3.09 -7.85 14.59
C PHE A 663 -3.86 -6.58 14.25
N ARG A 664 -4.91 -6.78 13.47
CA ARG A 664 -5.94 -5.79 13.18
C ARG A 664 -7.28 -6.42 13.44
N VAL A 665 -8.21 -5.66 14.03
CA VAL A 665 -9.60 -6.09 14.23
C VAL A 665 -10.53 -5.09 13.55
N GLY A 666 -11.36 -5.59 12.64
CA GLY A 666 -12.27 -4.80 11.84
C GLY A 666 -11.58 -4.02 10.71
N GLY A 667 -12.30 -3.02 10.22
CA GLY A 667 -11.97 -2.32 8.99
C GLY A 667 -12.30 -3.19 7.79
N LYS A 668 -13.20 -2.72 6.93
CA LYS A 668 -13.67 -3.45 5.76
C LYS A 668 -12.95 -3.01 4.49
N PHE A 669 -12.75 -3.94 3.57
CA PHE A 669 -12.25 -3.65 2.23
C PHE A 669 -12.95 -4.57 1.23
N ALA A 670 -13.05 -4.15 -0.02
CA ALA A 670 -13.54 -5.00 -1.10
C ALA A 670 -12.39 -5.79 -1.72
N SER A 671 -12.60 -7.08 -2.01
CA SER A 671 -11.59 -7.91 -2.69
C SER A 671 -12.01 -8.19 -4.12
N VAL A 672 -11.33 -7.52 -5.06
CA VAL A 672 -11.48 -7.74 -6.51
C VAL A 672 -10.94 -9.11 -6.87
N THR A 673 -9.87 -9.58 -6.20
CA THR A 673 -9.36 -10.94 -6.38
C THR A 673 -10.46 -11.96 -6.11
N ASN A 674 -11.13 -11.92 -4.96
CA ASN A 674 -12.21 -12.87 -4.68
C ASN A 674 -13.43 -12.69 -5.61
N MET A 675 -13.71 -11.45 -6.04
CA MET A 675 -14.81 -11.16 -6.96
C MET A 675 -14.62 -11.86 -8.30
N TRP A 676 -13.45 -11.71 -8.91
CA TRP A 676 -13.18 -12.30 -10.22
C TRP A 676 -12.72 -13.74 -10.15
N LEU A 677 -12.03 -14.16 -9.07
CA LEU A 677 -11.73 -15.56 -8.85
C LEU A 677 -13.00 -16.42 -8.87
N GLU A 678 -14.10 -15.95 -8.25
CA GLU A 678 -15.39 -16.64 -8.36
C GLU A 678 -16.10 -16.34 -9.69
N GLY A 679 -16.08 -15.10 -10.17
CA GLY A 679 -16.73 -14.70 -11.42
C GLY A 679 -16.23 -15.47 -12.66
N SER A 680 -14.93 -15.80 -12.72
CA SER A 680 -14.33 -16.57 -13.82
C SER A 680 -14.29 -18.08 -13.57
N GLY A 681 -14.91 -18.59 -12.50
CA GLY A 681 -14.93 -20.03 -12.24
C GLY A 681 -13.59 -20.61 -11.77
N LEU A 682 -12.64 -19.78 -11.31
CA LEU A 682 -11.36 -20.23 -10.75
C LEU A 682 -11.45 -20.58 -9.25
N GLY A 683 -12.44 -20.00 -8.55
CA GLY A 683 -12.59 -20.10 -7.11
C GLY A 683 -13.07 -21.47 -6.67
N SER A 684 -12.54 -21.98 -5.56
CA SER A 684 -12.99 -23.26 -4.99
C SER A 684 -14.46 -23.23 -4.56
N ALA A 685 -15.05 -22.04 -4.34
CA ALA A 685 -16.47 -21.89 -4.04
C ALA A 685 -17.39 -22.25 -5.23
N THR A 686 -16.84 -22.32 -6.45
CA THR A 686 -17.58 -22.60 -7.68
C THR A 686 -17.60 -24.08 -8.05
N ALA A 687 -16.97 -24.96 -7.26
CA ALA A 687 -16.81 -26.39 -7.55
C ALA A 687 -17.04 -27.23 -6.28
N GLY A 688 -17.18 -28.54 -6.43
CA GLY A 688 -17.60 -29.45 -5.37
C GLY A 688 -19.11 -29.69 -5.32
N THR A 689 -19.59 -30.31 -4.24
CA THR A 689 -20.99 -30.71 -4.07
C THR A 689 -21.79 -29.70 -3.25
N ASN A 690 -23.04 -29.48 -3.61
CA ASN A 690 -24.00 -28.72 -2.82
C ASN A 690 -24.62 -29.58 -1.70
N ASP A 691 -25.56 -28.99 -0.96
CA ASP A 691 -26.23 -29.62 0.19
C ASP A 691 -27.26 -30.71 -0.18
N ARG A 692 -27.57 -30.87 -1.46
CA ARG A 692 -28.38 -31.99 -1.99
C ARG A 692 -27.51 -33.18 -2.40
N GLY A 693 -26.18 -33.05 -2.31
CA GLY A 693 -25.23 -34.05 -2.79
C GLY A 693 -25.00 -34.01 -4.30
N GLY A 694 -25.63 -33.08 -5.03
CA GLY A 694 -25.35 -32.83 -6.45
C GLY A 694 -24.18 -31.87 -6.63
N GLU A 695 -23.65 -31.79 -7.84
CA GLU A 695 -22.51 -30.92 -8.17
C GLU A 695 -22.94 -29.45 -8.28
N ILE A 696 -22.14 -28.53 -7.76
CA ILE A 696 -22.46 -27.10 -7.80
C ILE A 696 -22.69 -26.61 -9.23
N ARG A 697 -21.89 -27.11 -10.19
CA ARG A 697 -22.01 -26.75 -11.61
C ARG A 697 -22.86 -27.71 -12.44
N GLY A 698 -23.38 -28.79 -11.82
CA GLY A 698 -24.24 -29.75 -12.51
C GLY A 698 -25.65 -29.19 -12.76
N ASP A 699 -26.40 -29.89 -13.60
CA ASP A 699 -27.79 -29.54 -13.91
C ASP A 699 -28.66 -29.49 -12.63
N ILE A 700 -29.49 -28.44 -12.52
CA ILE A 700 -30.39 -28.22 -11.37
C ILE A 700 -31.39 -29.39 -11.20
N SER A 701 -31.83 -29.99 -12.31
CA SER A 701 -32.72 -31.16 -12.32
C SER A 701 -32.06 -32.42 -11.76
N GLU A 702 -30.73 -32.48 -11.78
CA GLU A 702 -29.91 -33.57 -11.22
C GLU A 702 -29.32 -33.20 -9.84
N ASN A 703 -30.08 -32.44 -9.05
CA ASN A 703 -29.68 -31.90 -7.74
C ASN A 703 -28.51 -30.91 -7.79
N GLY A 704 -28.11 -30.40 -8.94
CA GLY A 704 -27.05 -29.41 -9.07
C GLY A 704 -27.45 -27.97 -8.72
N GLY A 705 -26.55 -27.04 -8.97
CA GLY A 705 -26.74 -25.61 -8.76
C GLY A 705 -26.34 -25.09 -7.37
N VAL A 706 -26.22 -23.76 -7.28
CA VAL A 706 -25.88 -23.00 -6.08
C VAL A 706 -27.14 -22.74 -5.26
N ARG A 707 -27.14 -23.20 -4.01
CA ARG A 707 -28.22 -22.93 -3.06
C ARG A 707 -28.27 -21.44 -2.70
N VAL A 708 -29.45 -20.85 -2.80
CA VAL A 708 -29.76 -19.49 -2.34
C VAL A 708 -30.99 -19.53 -1.45
N ASP A 709 -30.80 -19.15 -0.19
CA ASP A 709 -31.89 -19.00 0.78
C ASP A 709 -32.40 -17.55 0.79
N GLY A 710 -33.72 -17.40 0.92
CA GLY A 710 -34.37 -16.10 0.92
C GLY A 710 -35.85 -16.19 1.28
N VAL A 711 -36.62 -15.20 0.81
CA VAL A 711 -38.05 -15.09 1.06
C VAL A 711 -38.83 -14.70 -0.20
N VAL A 712 -40.08 -15.13 -0.29
CA VAL A 712 -41.02 -14.71 -1.35
C VAL A 712 -42.09 -13.82 -0.73
N ALA A 713 -42.44 -12.72 -1.41
CA ALA A 713 -43.51 -11.83 -0.99
C ALA A 713 -44.89 -12.50 -1.22
N ASN A 714 -45.72 -12.48 -0.18
CA ASN A 714 -47.11 -12.91 -0.21
C ASN A 714 -48.02 -11.75 -0.67
N GLU A 715 -49.25 -12.05 -1.10
CA GLU A 715 -50.22 -11.03 -1.57
C GLU A 715 -50.64 -10.04 -0.48
N ASP A 716 -50.55 -10.44 0.80
CA ASP A 716 -50.87 -9.62 1.96
C ASP A 716 -49.71 -8.70 2.40
N GLY A 717 -48.59 -8.71 1.68
CA GLY A 717 -47.39 -7.93 1.98
C GLY A 717 -46.43 -8.58 2.98
N THR A 718 -46.73 -9.77 3.49
CA THR A 718 -45.80 -10.55 4.34
C THR A 718 -44.80 -11.37 3.51
N TYR A 719 -43.84 -12.03 4.16
CA TYR A 719 -42.79 -12.83 3.51
C TYR A 719 -42.78 -14.27 4.03
N SER A 720 -42.64 -15.23 3.12
CA SER A 720 -42.49 -16.66 3.46
C SER A 720 -41.08 -17.15 3.12
N PRO A 721 -40.40 -17.93 3.98
CA PRO A 721 -39.10 -18.52 3.66
C PRO A 721 -39.15 -19.39 2.40
N ALA A 722 -38.12 -19.26 1.57
CA ALA A 722 -37.96 -20.06 0.36
C ALA A 722 -36.48 -20.30 0.06
N THR A 723 -36.20 -21.46 -0.52
CA THR A 723 -34.87 -21.82 -1.02
C THR A 723 -34.96 -22.10 -2.50
N THR A 724 -33.98 -21.62 -3.27
CA THR A 724 -33.85 -21.88 -4.71
C THR A 724 -32.44 -22.36 -5.04
N TYR A 725 -32.28 -22.99 -6.20
CA TYR A 725 -31.00 -23.42 -6.74
C TYR A 725 -30.79 -22.71 -8.07
N VAL A 726 -29.66 -22.04 -8.20
CA VAL A 726 -29.31 -21.23 -9.37
C VAL A 726 -28.13 -21.88 -10.08
N GLU A 727 -28.15 -21.92 -11.40
CA GLU A 727 -27.02 -22.39 -12.19
C GLU A 727 -25.75 -21.59 -11.81
N ALA A 728 -24.62 -22.27 -11.68
CA ALA A 728 -23.43 -21.71 -11.05
C ALA A 728 -22.85 -20.52 -11.79
N ASN A 729 -22.71 -20.60 -13.12
CA ASN A 729 -22.23 -19.50 -13.95
C ASN A 729 -23.16 -18.28 -13.83
N THR A 730 -24.47 -18.49 -13.95
CA THR A 730 -25.51 -17.46 -13.76
C THR A 730 -25.39 -16.80 -12.39
N TYR A 731 -25.19 -17.58 -11.34
CA TYR A 731 -25.05 -17.06 -9.99
C TYR A 731 -23.74 -16.30 -9.78
N PHE A 732 -22.58 -16.92 -10.05
CA PHE A 732 -21.26 -16.35 -9.76
C PHE A 732 -20.86 -15.26 -10.75
N GLN A 733 -20.94 -15.53 -12.06
CA GLN A 733 -20.55 -14.60 -13.13
C GLN A 733 -21.67 -13.62 -13.49
N GLY A 734 -22.92 -14.08 -13.55
CA GLY A 734 -24.05 -13.26 -14.03
C GLY A 734 -24.70 -12.36 -12.97
N LEU A 735 -24.63 -12.74 -11.68
CA LEU A 735 -25.32 -12.03 -10.60
C LEU A 735 -24.35 -11.54 -9.51
N LYS A 736 -23.68 -12.45 -8.80
CA LYS A 736 -22.90 -12.14 -7.60
C LYS A 736 -21.73 -11.21 -7.90
N SER A 737 -20.91 -11.48 -8.92
CA SER A 737 -19.79 -10.62 -9.36
C SER A 737 -20.22 -9.19 -9.77
N THR A 738 -21.52 -8.97 -10.05
CA THR A 738 -22.04 -7.63 -10.38
C THR A 738 -22.28 -6.77 -9.13
N LEU A 739 -22.20 -7.37 -7.94
CA LEU A 739 -22.42 -6.75 -6.64
C LEU A 739 -21.10 -6.65 -5.86
N TRP A 740 -20.86 -5.49 -5.25
CA TRP A 740 -19.73 -5.32 -4.34
C TRP A 740 -19.96 -5.89 -2.96
N GLU A 741 -21.22 -5.85 -2.47
CA GLU A 741 -21.60 -6.23 -1.11
C GLU A 741 -21.08 -7.61 -0.67
N PRO A 742 -21.19 -8.68 -1.49
CA PRO A 742 -20.70 -10.01 -1.10
C PRO A 742 -19.17 -10.11 -0.99
N TYR A 743 -18.44 -9.18 -1.61
CA TYR A 743 -16.98 -9.17 -1.66
C TYR A 743 -16.37 -8.11 -0.74
N VAL A 744 -17.16 -7.49 0.14
CA VAL A 744 -16.66 -6.61 1.20
C VAL A 744 -16.42 -7.41 2.48
N TYR A 745 -15.14 -7.65 2.74
CA TYR A 745 -14.70 -8.51 3.84
C TYR A 745 -14.27 -7.72 5.07
N ASP A 746 -14.29 -8.38 6.22
CA ASP A 746 -13.67 -7.89 7.45
C ASP A 746 -12.16 -8.14 7.39
N GLY A 747 -11.35 -7.08 7.40
CA GLY A 747 -9.88 -7.13 7.35
C GLY A 747 -9.21 -7.49 8.67
N SER A 748 -9.90 -8.24 9.54
CA SER A 748 -9.30 -8.74 10.78
C SER A 748 -8.27 -9.83 10.48
N TYR A 749 -7.08 -9.71 11.07
CA TYR A 749 -6.01 -10.69 10.95
C TYR A 749 -5.10 -10.75 12.18
N ILE A 750 -4.33 -11.82 12.27
CA ILE A 750 -3.16 -11.93 13.14
C ILE A 750 -2.02 -12.49 12.28
N LYS A 751 -0.88 -11.79 12.21
CA LYS A 751 0.26 -12.20 11.40
C LYS A 751 1.52 -12.21 12.25
N MET A 752 2.32 -13.28 12.11
CA MET A 752 3.64 -13.34 12.71
C MET A 752 4.59 -12.51 11.85
N ARG A 753 5.24 -11.51 12.44
CA ARG A 753 6.13 -10.58 11.73
C ARG A 753 7.59 -11.01 11.80
N GLU A 754 8.03 -11.48 12.96
CA GLU A 754 9.40 -11.96 13.14
C GLU A 754 9.42 -13.19 14.05
N LEU A 755 10.27 -14.16 13.68
CA LEU A 755 10.75 -15.22 14.55
C LEU A 755 12.26 -15.28 14.42
N SER A 756 13.00 -15.10 15.51
CA SER A 756 14.47 -15.13 15.48
C SER A 756 15.07 -15.92 16.64
N LEU A 757 16.12 -16.69 16.34
CA LEU A 757 16.93 -17.38 17.32
C LEU A 757 18.37 -16.90 17.20
N THR A 758 18.82 -16.17 18.22
CA THR A 758 20.16 -15.59 18.29
C THR A 758 21.02 -16.34 19.28
N TYR A 759 22.24 -16.68 18.88
CA TYR A 759 23.30 -17.13 19.77
C TYR A 759 24.36 -16.03 19.90
N ASN A 760 24.55 -15.53 21.11
CA ASN A 760 25.58 -14.55 21.44
C ASN A 760 26.84 -15.29 21.89
N MET A 761 27.97 -15.09 21.23
CA MET A 761 29.18 -15.84 21.59
C MET A 761 29.70 -15.40 22.96
N PRO A 762 29.98 -16.33 23.89
CA PRO A 762 30.55 -15.99 25.18
C PRO A 762 31.91 -15.30 25.05
N LYS A 763 32.18 -14.32 25.91
CA LYS A 763 33.48 -13.61 25.95
C LYS A 763 34.67 -14.56 26.12
N THR A 764 34.49 -15.67 26.84
CA THR A 764 35.52 -16.71 27.02
C THR A 764 35.94 -17.34 25.70
N LEU A 765 34.98 -17.66 24.83
CA LEU A 765 35.25 -18.21 23.50
C LEU A 765 35.93 -17.16 22.61
N LEU A 766 35.44 -15.91 22.62
CA LEU A 766 36.03 -14.82 21.84
C LEU A 766 37.49 -14.56 22.21
N ASN A 767 37.80 -14.56 23.51
CA ASN A 767 39.17 -14.38 23.99
C ASN A 767 40.10 -15.52 23.55
N GLN A 768 39.60 -16.76 23.45
CA GLN A 768 40.39 -17.91 22.97
C GLN A 768 40.73 -17.83 21.49
N LEU A 769 39.92 -17.13 20.68
CA LEU A 769 40.16 -16.99 19.24
C LEU A 769 41.32 -16.02 18.92
N HIS A 770 41.68 -15.10 19.82
CA HIS A 770 42.80 -14.14 19.66
C HIS A 770 42.79 -13.30 18.36
N ILE A 771 41.62 -13.12 17.74
CA ILE A 771 41.45 -12.37 16.48
C ILE A 771 41.00 -10.90 16.66
N GLY A 772 41.00 -10.40 17.90
CA GLY A 772 40.62 -9.01 18.20
C GLY A 772 39.11 -8.72 18.19
N LEU A 773 38.25 -9.74 18.32
CA LEU A 773 36.80 -9.55 18.46
C LEU A 773 36.40 -9.16 19.89
N GLN A 774 35.60 -8.10 20.03
CA GLN A 774 34.98 -7.69 21.29
C GLN A 774 33.60 -8.31 21.50
N SER A 775 32.84 -8.53 20.42
CA SER A 775 31.53 -9.20 20.47
C SER A 775 31.21 -9.90 19.14
N ALA A 776 30.47 -11.01 19.20
CA ALA A 776 29.96 -11.69 18.02
C ALA A 776 28.61 -12.36 18.29
N SER A 777 27.72 -12.37 17.30
CA SER A 777 26.48 -13.15 17.34
C SER A 777 26.10 -13.69 15.96
N ILE A 778 25.40 -14.83 15.99
CA ILE A 778 24.74 -15.41 14.82
C ILE A 778 23.25 -15.56 15.14
N ALA A 779 22.40 -15.17 14.20
CA ALA A 779 20.96 -15.30 14.34
C ALA A 779 20.35 -15.96 13.10
N PHE A 780 19.46 -16.91 13.32
CA PHE A 780 18.47 -17.29 12.33
C PHE A 780 17.28 -16.35 12.46
N VAL A 781 16.79 -15.80 11.35
CA VAL A 781 15.68 -14.85 11.30
C VAL A 781 14.70 -15.29 10.24
N ALA A 782 13.42 -15.32 10.62
CA ALA A 782 12.29 -15.49 9.72
C ALA A 782 11.42 -14.24 9.77
N THR A 783 11.10 -13.65 8.62
CA THR A 783 10.20 -12.49 8.54
C THR A 783 8.93 -12.85 7.78
N ASP A 784 7.80 -12.37 8.30
CA ASP A 784 6.45 -12.70 7.83
C ASP A 784 6.22 -14.21 7.60
N PRO A 785 6.66 -15.10 8.51
CA PRO A 785 6.66 -16.54 8.21
C PRO A 785 5.24 -17.13 8.06
N PHE A 786 4.26 -16.60 8.79
CA PHE A 786 2.90 -17.14 8.88
C PHE A 786 1.83 -16.06 9.07
N LEU A 787 0.76 -16.14 8.28
CA LEU A 787 -0.54 -15.53 8.57
C LEU A 787 -1.33 -16.50 9.47
N LEU A 788 -1.44 -16.17 10.77
CA LEU A 788 -2.00 -17.07 11.78
C LEU A 788 -3.53 -17.10 11.76
N TYR A 789 -4.15 -15.98 11.42
CA TYR A 789 -5.59 -15.83 11.33
C TYR A 789 -5.96 -14.76 10.31
N SER A 790 -7.02 -15.01 9.53
CA SER A 790 -7.62 -14.03 8.63
C SER A 790 -9.12 -14.30 8.53
N LYS A 791 -9.93 -13.24 8.53
CA LYS A 791 -11.36 -13.33 8.20
C LYS A 791 -11.64 -13.33 6.69
N VAL A 792 -10.60 -13.16 5.88
CA VAL A 792 -10.68 -13.13 4.41
C VAL A 792 -9.96 -14.35 3.87
N LYS A 793 -10.60 -15.06 2.92
CA LYS A 793 -9.98 -16.17 2.20
C LYS A 793 -9.22 -15.65 0.98
N ASN A 794 -8.24 -16.42 0.52
CA ASN A 794 -7.46 -16.21 -0.71
C ASN A 794 -6.55 -14.96 -0.77
N VAL A 795 -6.75 -14.00 0.13
CA VAL A 795 -6.00 -12.72 0.18
C VAL A 795 -5.45 -12.54 1.59
N ASP A 796 -4.24 -11.98 1.69
CA ASP A 796 -3.64 -11.55 2.95
C ASP A 796 -4.06 -10.10 3.26
N PRO A 797 -5.02 -9.86 4.18
CA PRO A 797 -5.48 -8.51 4.52
C PRO A 797 -4.40 -7.61 5.16
N SER A 798 -3.23 -8.15 5.52
CA SER A 798 -2.11 -7.38 6.05
C SER A 798 -1.23 -6.75 4.96
N GLU A 799 -1.33 -7.24 3.73
CA GLU A 799 -0.57 -6.76 2.56
C GLU A 799 -1.45 -5.89 1.64
N THR A 800 -2.66 -5.53 2.06
CA THR A 800 -3.49 -4.56 1.31
C THR A 800 -2.97 -3.15 1.54
N ASP A 801 -2.93 -2.32 0.49
CA ASP A 801 -2.40 -0.94 0.50
C ASP A 801 -3.17 0.07 1.38
N GLY A 802 -4.05 -0.39 2.27
CA GLY A 802 -4.89 0.47 3.13
C GLY A 802 -5.98 1.23 2.34
N THR A 803 -6.16 0.86 1.08
CA THR A 803 -7.17 1.37 0.15
C THR A 803 -8.54 0.76 0.39
N LEU A 804 -9.57 1.34 -0.24
CA LEU A 804 -10.95 0.85 -0.22
C LEU A 804 -11.08 -0.60 -0.71
N PHE A 805 -10.19 -0.99 -1.61
CA PHE A 805 -10.26 -2.23 -2.36
C PHE A 805 -8.86 -2.82 -2.55
N GLU A 806 -8.80 -4.14 -2.51
CA GLU A 806 -7.67 -4.96 -2.93
C GLU A 806 -7.94 -5.38 -4.39
N GLN A 807 -7.04 -5.04 -5.31
CA GLN A 807 -7.30 -5.08 -6.77
C GLN A 807 -6.62 -6.23 -7.51
N GLY A 808 -6.08 -7.24 -6.82
CA GLY A 808 -5.12 -8.15 -7.42
C GLY A 808 -3.81 -8.15 -6.67
N GLN A 809 -3.87 -8.62 -5.42
CA GLN A 809 -2.77 -8.54 -4.47
C GLN A 809 -1.48 -9.15 -5.04
N ALA A 810 -0.38 -8.42 -4.88
CA ALA A 810 0.93 -8.95 -5.20
C ALA A 810 1.26 -10.15 -4.30
N VAL A 811 2.04 -11.11 -4.79
CA VAL A 811 2.35 -12.31 -3.99
C VAL A 811 3.00 -11.93 -2.65
N SER A 812 2.38 -12.35 -1.55
CA SER A 812 2.97 -12.18 -0.22
C SER A 812 4.21 -13.07 -0.10
N THR A 813 5.28 -12.55 0.48
CA THR A 813 6.54 -13.29 0.63
C THR A 813 6.80 -13.64 2.09
N ARG A 814 7.49 -14.77 2.30
CA ARG A 814 8.07 -15.15 3.59
C ARG A 814 9.58 -15.26 3.42
N SER A 815 10.36 -14.75 4.36
CA SER A 815 11.81 -14.80 4.28
C SER A 815 12.42 -15.61 5.43
N TRP A 816 13.54 -16.27 5.13
CA TRP A 816 14.33 -17.04 6.09
C TRP A 816 15.79 -16.75 5.79
N GLY A 817 16.58 -16.42 6.81
CA GLY A 817 17.96 -16.04 6.61
C GLY A 817 18.80 -16.08 7.88
N PHE A 818 20.09 -15.79 7.70
CA PHE A 818 21.05 -15.70 8.78
C PHE A 818 21.62 -14.29 8.85
N THR A 819 21.83 -13.80 10.07
CA THR A 819 22.55 -12.55 10.34
C THR A 819 23.77 -12.85 11.20
N VAL A 820 24.91 -12.26 10.83
CA VAL A 820 26.15 -12.31 11.62
C VAL A 820 26.54 -10.89 11.99
N ASN A 821 26.72 -10.64 13.29
CA ASN A 821 27.21 -9.36 13.79
C ASN A 821 28.58 -9.56 14.43
N LEU A 822 29.55 -8.72 14.07
CA LEU A 822 30.91 -8.73 14.61
C LEU A 822 31.29 -7.33 15.05
N THR A 823 31.89 -7.20 16.24
CA THR A 823 32.49 -5.96 16.74
C THR A 823 33.94 -6.21 17.08
N PHE A 824 34.83 -5.34 16.60
CA PHE A 824 36.28 -5.39 16.80
C PHE A 824 36.74 -4.30 17.76
#